data_AF-A0A0G0QHI8-F1
#
_entry.id   AF-A0A0G0QHI8-F1
#
_cell.length_a   1.000
_cell.length_b   1.000
_cell.length_c   1.000
_cell.angle_alpha   90.00
_cell.angle_beta   90.00
_cell.angle_gamma   90.00
#
_symmetry.space_group_name_H-M   'P 1'
#
loop_
_entity.id
_entity.type
_entity.pdbx_description
1 polymer ?
#
loop_
_entity_poly.entity_id
_entity_poly.type
_entity_poly.pdbx_seq_one_letter_code
_entity_poly.pdbx_strand_id
1 'polypeptide(L)'
;MYPQKLRFFFVLFIFVSIFSFTPKVFASTIITTDITADTTWTQGQSPYIVQNDTHVASGITLTINPGVVVKFSQDKILWIDGKLLAEGVSDNKIVFTSIYDDSYGGDTGDGNLYNTWSIIFTQTSSPSTFKYIVEKYAYTGLQFSYSSNSLVENIEIDHSSRGILIVESDTTIKNINITNAGIGLIILQNSHVNGSNIVIENVFESAITVHQNSNYQNFPNIYSSAELENVSLKNGTKYGISVSQNSRLKLKNSEISGFSDSGINCNYGSSSYSRSAIDVTNTKIENNKYGIYSFYCDDIIKNNSIINNLNYGFFNVYNSTFHAVVVDAKNNFWGSPTGPYHATNPSGLGNKVSDGILFSPWLLTDPLLPPPPCCSSVLFLPGIKGSVLEKGSDTLWPPTFFSNDISQLALTQDGESVNDIHTVGILNTFKGTPIYAPFSSFMNNLVLDETMEEWLPLAYDWRFSPEKILNNGIKTKTETLDVIGEIEKLAAKSKTGKITIVTHSMGGLLGKAIIKKLSDEGKDSLIDSFVMVGTPQLGTPQAIAAILHGDSEGIAAGFIVNPIGIRRIAQNMPSAYNLLPSPRYFTEVSDPVFIFNESAPFTQTWRDFWGTTINTFPSFLSFITGTGVTRTKPAETELKDPEVLRPELMTDAISFHNMYDSYQLPENIRVVQVAGWGSPTTKAVEYKMYHGYPNYETKFTVEGDRTVVYPSAISSVADETYFFDIGKYRKNENITTQHRDLLSSGPVQTLLMSVIKDQTTAESNFITKTKPQVTDLDDQLIVGTHSPVILGVYDQFGNFTGIDPNQDLSADVLSIKEDIPGSVFSYTSESQNIFLPKDGNYNFIYKGTGNGPTTVTIENFIADTTTPIVSYTDIPTTPNTVATFTVQSSTPENTVIALDANGDGVTDSTISADNTELSLNELIILIKEKIYTLAIKDKLKQNLLKQILNLEKKIDNKKQKNVKILANLQKKISKQEMKGKINTADATELANLLDILESQAEDISLDSGILTDLKVKIQSLNIKQNLKNDLLKRVGMLEKKQQLVKTLSNLSKSIVKKADKGKIADSDAQALIDLLSQIQGVI
;
A
#
# COMPACT_ATOMS: atom_id res chain seq x y z
N MET A 1 -28.60 -28.00 -43.11
CA MET A 1 -29.06 -27.17 -44.25
C MET A 1 -27.82 -26.60 -44.92
N TYR A 2 -27.69 -26.70 -46.25
CA TYR A 2 -26.56 -26.17 -47.03
C TYR A 2 -27.12 -25.44 -48.26
N PRO A 3 -26.45 -24.37 -48.74
CA PRO A 3 -25.73 -24.52 -50.02
C PRO A 3 -24.32 -23.87 -50.00
N GLN A 4 -23.29 -24.57 -50.50
CA GLN A 4 -22.59 -24.35 -51.81
C GLN A 4 -21.93 -22.97 -51.96
N LYS A 5 -20.67 -22.81 -52.42
CA LYS A 5 -19.85 -23.47 -53.49
C LYS A 5 -18.34 -23.42 -53.11
N LEU A 6 -17.30 -23.92 -53.80
CA LEU A 6 -16.98 -24.92 -54.88
C LEU A 6 -15.48 -24.66 -55.24
N ARG A 7 -14.48 -25.54 -55.45
CA ARG A 7 -14.23 -27.01 -55.55
C ARG A 7 -12.83 -27.28 -54.91
N PHE A 8 -12.31 -28.46 -54.53
CA PHE A 8 -12.40 -29.89 -54.96
C PHE A 8 -11.60 -30.28 -56.23
N PHE A 9 -10.46 -31.01 -56.09
CA PHE A 9 -10.34 -32.44 -56.48
C PHE A 9 -9.04 -33.13 -56.00
N PHE A 10 -8.95 -34.44 -56.22
CA PHE A 10 -8.02 -35.39 -55.61
C PHE A 10 -7.51 -36.40 -56.67
N VAL A 11 -6.20 -36.71 -56.69
CA VAL A 11 -5.55 -37.98 -57.12
C VAL A 11 -5.58 -38.44 -58.62
N LEU A 12 -4.40 -38.92 -59.06
CA LEU A 12 -4.07 -39.86 -60.17
C LEU A 12 -4.09 -39.42 -61.66
N PHE A 13 -2.89 -39.22 -62.24
CA PHE A 13 -2.44 -39.59 -63.61
C PHE A 13 -0.91 -39.32 -63.67
N ILE A 14 0.01 -40.29 -63.58
CA ILE A 14 0.44 -41.29 -64.59
C ILE A 14 0.98 -40.66 -65.90
N PHE A 15 2.30 -40.81 -66.10
CA PHE A 15 3.08 -40.74 -67.34
C PHE A 15 2.73 -39.67 -68.39
N VAL A 16 3.51 -38.57 -68.41
CA VAL A 16 4.61 -38.35 -69.38
C VAL A 16 5.32 -37.05 -69.01
N SER A 17 6.53 -37.15 -68.47
CA SER A 17 7.56 -36.09 -68.45
C SER A 17 8.90 -36.69 -68.03
N ILE A 18 9.38 -37.67 -68.81
CA ILE A 18 10.80 -38.02 -68.81
C ILE A 18 11.52 -36.87 -69.54
N PHE A 19 11.79 -35.79 -68.81
CA PHE A 19 12.57 -34.65 -69.27
C PHE A 19 13.79 -34.48 -68.36
N SER A 20 14.78 -35.33 -68.62
CA SER A 20 16.20 -35.03 -68.48
C SER A 20 16.62 -34.18 -67.27
N PHE A 21 16.54 -34.75 -66.08
CA PHE A 21 17.64 -34.55 -65.12
C PHE A 21 18.89 -35.29 -65.64
N THR A 22 19.46 -34.79 -66.73
CA THR A 22 20.89 -34.98 -66.98
C THR A 22 21.62 -34.37 -65.79
N PRO A 23 22.57 -35.06 -65.15
CA PRO A 23 23.48 -34.38 -64.24
C PRO A 23 24.14 -33.24 -65.03
N LYS A 24 24.12 -32.02 -64.49
CA LYS A 24 24.93 -30.94 -65.07
C LYS A 24 26.39 -31.29 -64.79
N VAL A 25 27.02 -31.96 -65.75
CA VAL A 25 28.46 -32.12 -65.81
C VAL A 25 29.04 -30.74 -66.11
N PHE A 26 29.22 -29.94 -65.06
CA PHE A 26 30.09 -28.78 -65.11
C PHE A 26 31.52 -29.30 -65.31
N ALA A 27 32.20 -28.81 -66.34
CA ALA A 27 33.61 -29.12 -66.53
C ALA A 27 34.40 -28.44 -65.41
N SER A 28 35.19 -29.21 -64.66
CA SER A 28 36.05 -28.67 -63.61
C SER A 28 37.12 -27.76 -64.20
N THR A 29 37.33 -26.60 -63.56
CA THR A 29 38.32 -25.62 -64.02
C THR A 29 39.64 -25.90 -63.32
N ILE A 30 40.55 -26.58 -64.02
CA ILE A 30 41.88 -26.90 -63.51
C ILE A 30 42.77 -25.66 -63.48
N ILE A 31 43.41 -25.40 -62.35
CA ILE A 31 44.33 -24.29 -62.10
C ILE A 31 45.74 -24.85 -61.91
N THR A 32 46.65 -24.51 -62.82
CA THR A 32 48.05 -24.97 -62.87
C THR A 32 49.08 -23.85 -63.04
N THR A 33 48.65 -22.59 -63.10
CA THR A 33 49.49 -21.41 -63.36
C THR A 33 49.02 -20.20 -62.56
N ASP A 34 49.94 -19.30 -62.24
CA ASP A 34 49.67 -18.09 -61.44
C ASP A 34 48.65 -17.13 -62.05
N ILE A 35 47.90 -16.48 -61.16
CA ILE A 35 46.88 -15.49 -61.47
C ILE A 35 47.56 -14.12 -61.53
N THR A 36 47.91 -13.74 -62.75
CA THR A 36 48.74 -12.56 -63.09
C THR A 36 47.94 -11.36 -63.63
N ALA A 37 46.61 -11.47 -63.67
CA ALA A 37 45.67 -10.41 -64.02
C ALA A 37 44.37 -10.59 -63.22
N ASP A 38 43.61 -9.49 -63.00
CA ASP A 38 42.38 -9.53 -62.19
C ASP A 38 41.40 -10.59 -62.72
N THR A 39 41.01 -11.51 -61.84
CA THR A 39 40.33 -12.75 -62.20
C THR A 39 39.10 -12.96 -61.33
N THR A 40 38.00 -13.42 -61.93
CA THR A 40 36.77 -13.79 -61.21
C THR A 40 36.48 -15.27 -61.40
N TRP A 41 36.38 -16.01 -60.30
CA TRP A 41 35.90 -17.40 -60.27
C TRP A 41 34.38 -17.42 -60.10
N THR A 42 33.68 -18.23 -60.92
CA THR A 42 32.22 -18.19 -61.07
C THR A 42 31.59 -19.57 -60.92
N GLN A 43 30.38 -19.64 -60.37
CA GLN A 43 29.69 -20.91 -60.12
C GLN A 43 29.47 -21.75 -61.39
N GLY A 44 29.36 -21.13 -62.58
CA GLY A 44 29.24 -21.84 -63.86
C GLY A 44 30.49 -22.59 -64.33
N GLN A 45 31.63 -22.40 -63.64
CA GLN A 45 32.93 -23.02 -63.89
C GLN A 45 33.43 -23.84 -62.69
N SER A 46 32.59 -23.99 -61.66
CA SER A 46 32.87 -24.74 -60.43
C SER A 46 32.70 -26.26 -60.65
N PRO A 47 33.54 -27.13 -60.05
CA PRO A 47 34.61 -26.80 -59.11
C PRO A 47 35.89 -26.29 -59.81
N TYR A 48 36.58 -25.36 -59.15
CA TYR A 48 37.96 -25.01 -59.49
C TYR A 48 38.90 -25.98 -58.77
N ILE A 49 39.92 -26.52 -59.47
CA ILE A 49 40.85 -27.50 -58.90
C ILE A 49 42.27 -26.95 -58.95
N VAL A 50 42.82 -26.57 -57.80
CA VAL A 50 44.21 -26.12 -57.62
C VAL A 50 45.12 -27.34 -57.63
N GLN A 51 45.79 -27.59 -58.77
CA GLN A 51 46.69 -28.75 -58.97
C GLN A 51 48.16 -28.43 -58.69
N ASN A 52 48.58 -27.19 -58.92
CA ASN A 52 49.92 -26.68 -58.61
C ASN A 52 49.82 -25.65 -57.49
N ASP A 53 50.92 -25.41 -56.77
CA ASP A 53 51.05 -24.20 -55.96
C ASP A 53 50.86 -22.99 -56.87
N THR A 54 49.98 -22.07 -56.48
CA THR A 54 49.45 -21.03 -57.36
C THR A 54 49.50 -19.69 -56.64
N HIS A 55 50.07 -18.66 -57.27
CA HIS A 55 50.12 -17.30 -56.73
C HIS A 55 49.02 -16.42 -57.34
N VAL A 56 48.28 -15.69 -56.49
CA VAL A 56 47.59 -14.45 -56.87
C VAL A 56 48.62 -13.33 -56.75
N ALA A 57 49.15 -12.86 -57.87
CA ALA A 57 50.32 -12.00 -57.92
C ALA A 57 50.10 -10.63 -57.22
N SER A 58 51.18 -10.01 -56.76
CA SER A 58 51.11 -8.71 -56.07
C SER A 58 50.43 -7.63 -56.94
N GLY A 59 49.46 -6.93 -56.35
CA GLY A 59 48.62 -5.94 -57.03
C GLY A 59 47.41 -6.51 -57.79
N ILE A 60 47.27 -7.83 -57.90
CA ILE A 60 46.16 -8.50 -58.58
C ILE A 60 45.06 -8.91 -57.59
N THR A 61 43.80 -8.81 -57.99
CA THR A 61 42.64 -9.31 -57.23
C THR A 61 42.10 -10.60 -57.83
N LEU A 62 42.02 -11.65 -57.00
CA LEU A 62 41.15 -12.79 -57.24
C LEU A 62 39.81 -12.57 -56.52
N THR A 63 38.73 -12.53 -57.28
CA THR A 63 37.36 -12.52 -56.77
C THR A 63 36.74 -13.91 -56.92
N ILE A 64 36.13 -14.44 -55.86
CA ILE A 64 35.42 -15.72 -55.88
C ILE A 64 33.94 -15.43 -55.56
N ASN A 65 33.06 -15.77 -56.50
CA ASN A 65 31.63 -15.50 -56.37
C ASN A 65 30.91 -16.53 -55.48
N PRO A 66 29.74 -16.19 -54.90
CA PRO A 66 28.90 -17.11 -54.15
C PRO A 66 28.65 -18.45 -54.85
N GLY A 67 28.67 -19.54 -54.09
CA GLY A 67 28.38 -20.90 -54.59
C GLY A 67 29.50 -21.56 -55.39
N VAL A 68 30.71 -20.98 -55.42
CA VAL A 68 31.90 -21.62 -55.99
C VAL A 68 32.49 -22.63 -55.00
N VAL A 69 32.82 -23.81 -55.51
CA VAL A 69 33.65 -24.81 -54.82
C VAL A 69 35.07 -24.73 -55.38
N VAL A 70 36.04 -24.63 -54.48
CA VAL A 70 37.47 -24.69 -54.75
C VAL A 70 38.03 -25.94 -54.07
N LYS A 71 38.63 -26.82 -54.87
CA LYS A 71 39.30 -28.03 -54.41
C LYS A 71 40.81 -27.92 -54.55
N PHE A 72 41.54 -28.44 -53.58
CA PHE A 72 43.00 -28.45 -53.58
C PHE A 72 43.54 -29.87 -53.73
N SER A 73 44.45 -30.09 -54.68
CA SER A 73 45.23 -31.33 -54.73
C SER A 73 46.16 -31.46 -53.52
N GLN A 74 46.64 -32.68 -53.25
CA GLN A 74 47.46 -32.98 -52.07
C GLN A 74 48.71 -32.08 -52.01
N ASP A 75 48.96 -31.53 -50.82
CA ASP A 75 50.11 -30.69 -50.49
C ASP A 75 50.23 -29.45 -51.40
N LYS A 76 49.10 -28.80 -51.71
CA LYS A 76 49.04 -27.59 -52.55
C LYS A 76 48.55 -26.35 -51.81
N ILE A 77 49.13 -25.21 -52.18
CA ILE A 77 48.93 -23.92 -51.54
C ILE A 77 48.46 -22.88 -52.57
N LEU A 78 47.41 -22.14 -52.22
CA LEU A 78 47.07 -20.88 -52.89
C LEU A 78 47.74 -19.74 -52.12
N TRP A 79 48.79 -19.17 -52.73
CA TRP A 79 49.53 -18.04 -52.20
C TRP A 79 48.87 -16.73 -52.63
N ILE A 80 48.62 -15.83 -51.69
CA ILE A 80 48.05 -14.50 -51.95
C ILE A 80 49.13 -13.44 -51.72
N ASP A 81 49.81 -13.05 -52.81
CA ASP A 81 50.71 -11.90 -52.84
C ASP A 81 49.96 -10.60 -53.17
N GLY A 82 48.80 -10.71 -53.82
CA GLY A 82 47.86 -9.63 -54.13
C GLY A 82 46.68 -9.57 -53.17
N LYS A 83 45.45 -9.71 -53.67
CA LYS A 83 44.20 -9.63 -52.90
C LYS A 83 43.27 -10.80 -53.20
N LEU A 84 42.59 -11.30 -52.16
CA LEU A 84 41.49 -12.26 -52.29
C LEU A 84 40.18 -11.68 -51.74
N LEU A 85 39.14 -11.70 -52.58
CA LEU A 85 37.76 -11.37 -52.23
C LEU A 85 36.91 -12.64 -52.38
N ALA A 86 36.61 -13.31 -51.27
CA ALA A 86 35.76 -14.49 -51.22
C ALA A 86 34.48 -14.13 -50.43
N GLU A 87 33.51 -13.53 -51.11
CA GLU A 87 32.27 -13.03 -50.50
C GLU A 87 31.06 -13.85 -50.97
N GLY A 88 30.77 -14.93 -50.22
CA GLY A 88 29.58 -15.75 -50.39
C GLY A 88 28.32 -15.11 -49.78
N VAL A 89 27.22 -15.86 -49.77
CA VAL A 89 26.00 -15.54 -49.02
C VAL A 89 25.51 -16.76 -48.23
N SER A 90 24.66 -16.55 -47.21
CA SER A 90 24.12 -17.62 -46.34
C SER A 90 23.61 -18.84 -47.11
N ASP A 91 22.86 -18.57 -48.19
CA ASP A 91 22.10 -19.56 -48.96
C ASP A 91 22.94 -20.20 -50.09
N ASN A 92 24.15 -19.67 -50.34
CA ASN A 92 25.03 -20.07 -51.43
C ASN A 92 26.49 -19.75 -51.05
N LYS A 93 26.99 -20.43 -50.01
CA LYS A 93 28.34 -20.25 -49.45
C LYS A 93 29.43 -20.57 -50.48
N ILE A 94 30.62 -20.02 -50.29
CA ILE A 94 31.83 -20.46 -50.99
C ILE A 94 32.43 -21.63 -50.22
N VAL A 95 33.00 -22.62 -50.92
CA VAL A 95 33.59 -23.80 -50.27
C VAL A 95 35.06 -23.95 -50.67
N PHE A 96 35.94 -24.08 -49.68
CA PHE A 96 37.34 -24.49 -49.87
C PHE A 96 37.53 -25.87 -49.24
N THR A 97 37.97 -26.86 -50.02
CA THR A 97 38.10 -28.25 -49.53
C THR A 97 39.16 -29.06 -50.26
N SER A 98 39.42 -30.29 -49.79
CA SER A 98 40.36 -31.23 -50.40
C SER A 98 39.82 -31.80 -51.73
N ILE A 99 40.71 -32.18 -52.65
CA ILE A 99 40.35 -32.92 -53.88
C ILE A 99 39.66 -34.26 -53.59
N TYR A 100 39.85 -34.79 -52.38
CA TYR A 100 39.27 -36.05 -51.89
C TYR A 100 37.90 -35.88 -51.20
N ASP A 101 37.38 -34.64 -51.08
CA ASP A 101 36.05 -34.38 -50.47
C ASP A 101 34.93 -34.45 -51.51
N ASP A 102 34.22 -35.57 -51.55
CA ASP A 102 33.09 -35.80 -52.46
C ASP A 102 31.81 -35.05 -52.04
N SER A 103 31.75 -34.48 -50.82
CA SER A 103 30.55 -33.81 -50.30
C SER A 103 30.25 -32.47 -50.99
N TYR A 104 31.25 -31.88 -51.66
CA TYR A 104 31.12 -30.65 -52.45
C TYR A 104 31.77 -30.80 -53.83
N GLY A 105 31.17 -30.21 -54.86
CA GLY A 105 31.74 -30.20 -56.22
C GLY A 105 31.71 -31.53 -57.00
N GLY A 106 31.31 -32.64 -56.37
CA GLY A 106 31.29 -33.99 -56.95
C GLY A 106 32.60 -34.74 -56.77
N ASP A 107 32.62 -36.03 -57.14
CA ASP A 107 33.81 -36.89 -57.08
C ASP A 107 34.94 -36.35 -57.97
N THR A 108 36.13 -36.21 -57.37
CA THR A 108 37.36 -35.75 -58.02
C THR A 108 38.62 -36.51 -57.57
N GLY A 109 38.49 -37.63 -56.85
CA GLY A 109 39.60 -38.23 -56.10
C GLY A 109 39.49 -39.75 -55.94
N ASP A 110 39.91 -40.25 -54.78
CA ASP A 110 39.79 -41.66 -54.36
C ASP A 110 39.01 -41.82 -53.02
N GLY A 111 38.42 -40.72 -52.51
CA GLY A 111 37.69 -40.65 -51.25
C GLY A 111 38.55 -40.66 -49.98
N ASN A 112 39.88 -40.72 -50.06
CA ASN A 112 40.75 -40.73 -48.87
C ASN A 112 41.03 -39.30 -48.38
N LEU A 113 40.31 -38.88 -47.34
CA LEU A 113 40.39 -37.52 -46.79
C LEU A 113 41.72 -37.27 -46.04
N TYR A 114 42.49 -36.28 -46.52
CA TYR A 114 43.76 -35.86 -45.91
C TYR A 114 43.83 -34.33 -45.70
N ASN A 115 44.35 -33.92 -44.55
CA ASN A 115 44.52 -32.52 -44.15
C ASN A 115 45.81 -31.91 -44.75
N THR A 116 45.79 -31.56 -46.03
CA THR A 116 47.02 -31.33 -46.82
C THR A 116 47.08 -30.01 -47.59
N TRP A 117 46.04 -29.18 -47.60
CA TRP A 117 46.05 -27.92 -48.37
C TRP A 117 46.10 -26.67 -47.48
N SER A 118 46.41 -25.49 -48.04
CA SER A 118 46.39 -24.21 -47.30
C SER A 118 46.14 -22.99 -48.22
N ILE A 119 45.57 -21.92 -47.66
CA ILE A 119 45.58 -20.57 -48.26
C ILE A 119 46.49 -19.68 -47.41
N ILE A 120 47.53 -19.10 -48.02
CA ILE A 120 48.56 -18.35 -47.30
C ILE A 120 48.73 -16.94 -47.88
N PHE A 121 48.55 -15.93 -47.05
CA PHE A 121 48.80 -14.52 -47.37
C PHE A 121 50.26 -14.17 -47.08
N THR A 122 50.87 -13.37 -47.96
CA THR A 122 52.28 -12.96 -47.83
C THR A 122 52.43 -11.47 -47.49
N GLN A 123 53.66 -11.01 -47.30
CA GLN A 123 53.99 -9.62 -46.94
C GLN A 123 53.61 -8.57 -47.98
N THR A 124 53.37 -8.94 -49.25
CA THR A 124 52.86 -8.00 -50.26
C THR A 124 51.33 -7.96 -50.31
N SER A 125 50.64 -8.83 -49.56
CA SER A 125 49.20 -8.97 -49.63
C SER A 125 48.45 -7.71 -49.22
N SER A 126 47.37 -7.43 -49.95
CA SER A 126 46.42 -6.37 -49.63
C SER A 126 45.31 -6.89 -48.70
N PRO A 127 44.72 -6.01 -47.87
CA PRO A 127 43.64 -6.40 -46.95
C PRO A 127 42.52 -7.14 -47.71
N SER A 128 42.27 -8.37 -47.28
CA SER A 128 41.43 -9.34 -47.99
C SER A 128 40.17 -9.68 -47.18
N THR A 129 39.13 -10.17 -47.85
CA THR A 129 37.80 -10.32 -47.25
C THR A 129 37.19 -11.69 -47.51
N PHE A 130 36.73 -12.32 -46.44
CA PHE A 130 36.16 -13.67 -46.41
C PHE A 130 34.78 -13.61 -45.76
N LYS A 131 33.71 -13.95 -46.50
CA LYS A 131 32.34 -13.99 -46.00
C LYS A 131 31.58 -15.24 -46.44
N TYR A 132 30.82 -15.85 -45.52
CA TYR A 132 29.92 -16.98 -45.79
C TYR A 132 30.63 -18.14 -46.51
N ILE A 133 31.56 -18.76 -45.78
CA ILE A 133 32.47 -19.79 -46.30
C ILE A 133 32.35 -21.09 -45.49
N VAL A 134 32.50 -22.22 -46.19
CA VAL A 134 32.80 -23.52 -45.60
C VAL A 134 34.24 -23.88 -45.94
N GLU A 135 35.02 -24.29 -44.94
CA GLU A 135 36.40 -24.73 -45.07
C GLU A 135 36.54 -26.15 -44.52
N LYS A 136 37.16 -27.06 -45.28
CA LYS A 136 37.25 -28.48 -44.92
C LYS A 136 38.58 -29.13 -45.24
N TYR A 137 39.08 -29.95 -44.31
CA TYR A 137 40.27 -30.79 -44.47
C TYR A 137 41.55 -30.01 -44.87
N ALA A 138 41.74 -28.81 -44.32
CA ALA A 138 42.97 -28.04 -44.55
C ALA A 138 44.10 -28.51 -43.61
N TYR A 139 45.36 -28.38 -44.03
CA TYR A 139 46.48 -28.42 -43.11
C TYR A 139 46.53 -27.14 -42.24
N THR A 140 46.31 -25.99 -42.89
CA THR A 140 46.08 -24.68 -42.25
C THR A 140 45.13 -23.91 -43.15
N GLY A 141 43.91 -23.69 -42.68
CA GLY A 141 42.81 -23.14 -43.47
C GLY A 141 43.10 -21.77 -44.07
N LEU A 142 43.14 -20.77 -43.19
CA LEU A 142 43.50 -19.39 -43.52
C LEU A 142 44.75 -18.99 -42.72
N GLN A 143 45.88 -18.81 -43.41
CA GLN A 143 47.10 -18.28 -42.81
C GLN A 143 47.34 -16.83 -43.24
N PHE A 144 47.06 -15.88 -42.34
CA PHE A 144 47.46 -14.49 -42.49
C PHE A 144 48.91 -14.32 -42.01
N SER A 145 49.82 -13.88 -42.87
CA SER A 145 51.21 -13.59 -42.51
C SER A 145 51.64 -12.24 -43.08
N TYR A 146 52.02 -11.31 -42.19
CA TYR A 146 52.31 -9.90 -42.52
C TYR A 146 51.16 -9.14 -43.20
N SER A 147 49.90 -9.54 -42.96
CA SER A 147 48.68 -8.92 -43.50
C SER A 147 48.12 -7.88 -42.52
N SER A 148 47.74 -6.69 -43.01
CA SER A 148 47.06 -5.69 -42.19
C SER A 148 45.54 -5.70 -42.40
N ASN A 149 44.78 -5.76 -41.31
CA ASN A 149 43.33 -5.52 -41.25
C ASN A 149 42.47 -6.33 -42.24
N SER A 150 42.79 -7.59 -42.47
CA SER A 150 41.89 -8.51 -43.20
C SER A 150 40.62 -8.83 -42.38
N LEU A 151 39.52 -9.11 -43.07
CA LEU A 151 38.20 -9.39 -42.46
C LEU A 151 37.77 -10.83 -42.74
N VAL A 152 37.41 -11.54 -41.66
CA VAL A 152 36.95 -12.94 -41.68
C VAL A 152 35.59 -13.00 -40.99
N GLU A 153 34.53 -13.33 -41.72
CA GLU A 153 33.15 -13.21 -41.21
C GLU A 153 32.24 -14.38 -41.67
N ASN A 154 31.41 -14.93 -40.78
CA ASN A 154 30.47 -16.03 -41.09
C ASN A 154 31.16 -17.24 -41.74
N ILE A 155 32.11 -17.87 -41.04
CA ILE A 155 32.87 -19.03 -41.58
C ILE A 155 32.67 -20.27 -40.71
N GLU A 156 32.44 -21.40 -41.36
CA GLU A 156 32.42 -22.75 -40.79
C GLU A 156 33.69 -23.48 -41.23
N ILE A 157 34.52 -23.88 -40.28
CA ILE A 157 35.76 -24.64 -40.50
C ILE A 157 35.59 -26.02 -39.86
N ASP A 158 35.82 -27.10 -40.59
CA ASP A 158 35.58 -28.45 -40.10
C ASP A 158 36.66 -29.46 -40.50
N HIS A 159 37.09 -30.29 -39.55
CA HIS A 159 38.13 -31.32 -39.70
C HIS A 159 39.54 -30.82 -40.08
N SER A 160 39.81 -29.51 -40.16
CA SER A 160 41.14 -28.96 -40.50
C SER A 160 42.19 -29.12 -39.37
N SER A 161 43.45 -29.39 -39.71
CA SER A 161 44.54 -29.55 -38.71
C SER A 161 44.85 -28.26 -37.96
N ARG A 162 44.68 -27.11 -38.62
CA ARG A 162 44.60 -25.77 -38.01
C ARG A 162 43.51 -24.99 -38.74
N GLY A 163 42.64 -24.30 -38.01
CA GLY A 163 41.64 -23.43 -38.62
C GLY A 163 42.27 -22.13 -39.13
N ILE A 164 42.35 -21.14 -38.25
CA ILE A 164 42.87 -19.80 -38.59
C ILE A 164 44.22 -19.58 -37.91
N LEU A 165 45.24 -19.18 -38.69
CA LEU A 165 46.58 -18.83 -38.22
C LEU A 165 46.91 -17.39 -38.61
N ILE A 166 47.32 -16.58 -37.65
CA ILE A 166 47.57 -15.14 -37.80
C ILE A 166 48.98 -14.85 -37.25
N VAL A 167 49.86 -14.29 -38.08
CA VAL A 167 51.29 -14.10 -37.80
C VAL A 167 51.75 -12.71 -38.26
N GLU A 168 52.35 -11.89 -37.39
CA GLU A 168 52.74 -10.49 -37.66
C GLU A 168 51.62 -9.71 -38.38
N SER A 169 50.35 -9.94 -38.00
CA SER A 169 49.15 -9.52 -38.73
C SER A 169 48.04 -8.98 -37.83
N ASP A 170 47.33 -7.96 -38.32
CA ASP A 170 46.09 -7.46 -37.71
C ASP A 170 44.88 -8.07 -38.42
N THR A 171 43.86 -8.54 -37.68
CA THR A 171 42.70 -9.20 -38.29
C THR A 171 41.42 -9.03 -37.45
N THR A 172 40.29 -8.79 -38.11
CA THR A 172 38.96 -8.83 -37.48
C THR A 172 38.26 -10.13 -37.82
N ILE A 173 37.81 -10.88 -36.80
CA ILE A 173 37.12 -12.17 -36.96
C ILE A 173 35.71 -12.13 -36.35
N LYS A 174 34.68 -12.59 -37.07
CA LYS A 174 33.28 -12.52 -36.59
C LYS A 174 32.45 -13.72 -37.03
N ASN A 175 31.57 -14.21 -36.14
CA ASN A 175 30.66 -15.32 -36.43
C ASN A 175 31.43 -16.53 -37.00
N ILE A 176 32.45 -16.99 -36.27
CA ILE A 176 33.32 -18.09 -36.67
C ILE A 176 32.90 -19.35 -35.93
N ASN A 177 32.77 -20.47 -36.65
CA ASN A 177 32.52 -21.78 -36.09
C ASN A 177 33.64 -22.74 -36.52
N ILE A 178 34.33 -23.37 -35.58
CA ILE A 178 35.43 -24.32 -35.87
C ILE A 178 35.17 -25.65 -35.15
N THR A 179 35.05 -26.74 -35.90
CA THR A 179 34.78 -28.08 -35.35
C THR A 179 35.86 -29.10 -35.74
N ASN A 180 36.14 -30.03 -34.82
CA ASN A 180 36.96 -31.22 -35.08
C ASN A 180 38.41 -30.90 -35.53
N ALA A 181 38.97 -29.80 -35.02
CA ALA A 181 40.26 -29.25 -35.48
C ALA A 181 41.45 -29.65 -34.58
N GLY A 182 42.67 -29.63 -35.13
CA GLY A 182 43.88 -29.84 -34.32
C GLY A 182 44.11 -28.68 -33.34
N ILE A 183 44.10 -27.46 -33.86
CA ILE A 183 44.07 -26.19 -33.12
C ILE A 183 43.07 -25.26 -33.83
N GLY A 184 42.20 -24.59 -33.08
CA GLY A 184 41.15 -23.74 -33.67
C GLY A 184 41.69 -22.43 -34.24
N LEU A 185 42.04 -21.48 -33.36
CA LEU A 185 42.56 -20.16 -33.68
C LEU A 185 43.98 -19.98 -33.11
N ILE A 186 44.90 -19.47 -33.91
CA ILE A 186 46.32 -19.29 -33.54
C ILE A 186 46.75 -17.86 -33.87
N ILE A 187 47.24 -17.15 -32.85
CA ILE A 187 47.63 -15.73 -32.92
C ILE A 187 49.09 -15.65 -32.45
N LEU A 188 50.00 -15.48 -33.39
CA LEU A 188 51.45 -15.53 -33.18
C LEU A 188 52.12 -14.19 -33.52
N GLN A 189 53.27 -13.95 -32.91
CA GLN A 189 54.28 -12.98 -33.38
C GLN A 189 53.70 -11.59 -33.71
N ASN A 190 53.46 -10.76 -32.70
CA ASN A 190 52.93 -9.39 -32.83
C ASN A 190 51.66 -9.29 -33.69
N SER A 191 50.74 -10.25 -33.53
CA SER A 191 49.42 -10.21 -34.17
C SER A 191 48.36 -9.69 -33.22
N HIS A 192 47.49 -8.80 -33.69
CA HIS A 192 46.37 -8.26 -32.91
C HIS A 192 45.03 -8.67 -33.54
N VAL A 193 44.18 -9.34 -32.75
CA VAL A 193 42.87 -9.82 -33.19
C VAL A 193 41.74 -9.21 -32.38
N ASN A 194 40.73 -8.68 -33.07
CA ASN A 194 39.44 -8.32 -32.50
C ASN A 194 38.40 -9.34 -32.96
N GLY A 195 37.72 -9.99 -32.01
CA GLY A 195 36.88 -11.16 -32.27
C GLY A 195 35.51 -11.11 -31.58
N SER A 196 34.45 -11.48 -32.29
CA SER A 196 33.11 -11.60 -31.69
C SER A 196 32.29 -12.76 -32.24
N ASN A 197 31.54 -13.46 -31.38
CA ASN A 197 30.72 -14.63 -31.74
C ASN A 197 31.57 -15.76 -32.34
N ILE A 198 32.34 -16.45 -31.48
CA ILE A 198 33.31 -17.48 -31.89
C ILE A 198 32.96 -18.79 -31.19
N VAL A 199 32.64 -19.83 -31.96
CA VAL A 199 32.37 -21.18 -31.47
C VAL A 199 33.54 -22.08 -31.89
N ILE A 200 34.13 -22.81 -30.94
CA ILE A 200 35.20 -23.78 -31.23
C ILE A 200 34.98 -25.05 -30.41
N GLU A 201 34.78 -26.18 -31.08
CA GLU A 201 34.45 -27.46 -30.45
C GLU A 201 35.31 -28.63 -30.95
N ASN A 202 35.49 -29.65 -30.10
CA ASN A 202 36.17 -30.92 -30.42
C ASN A 202 37.63 -30.74 -30.90
N VAL A 203 38.45 -29.99 -30.14
CA VAL A 203 39.84 -29.67 -30.53
C VAL A 203 40.90 -30.56 -29.88
N PHE A 204 41.94 -30.93 -30.63
CA PHE A 204 42.96 -31.86 -30.14
C PHE A 204 43.95 -31.23 -29.14
N GLU A 205 44.40 -30.00 -29.39
CA GLU A 205 45.23 -29.25 -28.43
C GLU A 205 44.49 -28.06 -27.81
N SER A 206 44.58 -26.89 -28.44
CA SER A 206 44.06 -25.63 -27.89
C SER A 206 42.93 -25.11 -28.77
N ALA A 207 41.85 -24.60 -28.19
CA ALA A 207 40.81 -23.94 -28.99
C ALA A 207 41.32 -22.58 -29.49
N ILE A 208 41.97 -21.79 -28.63
CA ILE A 208 42.66 -20.54 -28.98
C ILE A 208 44.09 -20.53 -28.41
N THR A 209 45.07 -20.11 -29.22
CA THR A 209 46.47 -19.86 -28.80
C THR A 209 46.87 -18.41 -29.06
N VAL A 210 47.43 -17.72 -28.07
CA VAL A 210 48.03 -16.38 -28.19
C VAL A 210 49.48 -16.40 -27.70
N HIS A 211 50.45 -16.14 -28.57
CA HIS A 211 51.87 -16.44 -28.30
C HIS A 211 52.88 -15.54 -29.03
N GLN A 212 53.76 -14.84 -28.29
CA GLN A 212 54.91 -14.14 -28.89
C GLN A 212 56.10 -15.08 -29.11
N ASN A 213 56.93 -14.77 -30.12
CA ASN A 213 58.20 -15.46 -30.33
C ASN A 213 59.32 -14.87 -29.47
N SER A 214 60.10 -15.76 -28.85
CA SER A 214 61.28 -15.55 -28.00
C SER A 214 62.41 -14.66 -28.53
N ASN A 215 62.35 -14.17 -29.77
CA ASN A 215 63.40 -13.31 -30.35
C ASN A 215 63.28 -11.83 -29.94
N TYR A 216 62.11 -11.35 -29.51
CA TYR A 216 61.86 -9.92 -29.21
C TYR A 216 62.09 -9.54 -27.72
N GLN A 217 63.07 -10.14 -27.06
CA GLN A 217 63.19 -10.15 -25.58
C GLN A 217 63.23 -8.78 -24.88
N ASN A 218 63.59 -7.69 -25.57
CA ASN A 218 63.77 -6.36 -24.99
C ASN A 218 62.70 -5.32 -25.42
N PHE A 219 61.61 -5.73 -26.07
CA PHE A 219 60.60 -4.81 -26.61
C PHE A 219 59.22 -5.01 -25.95
N PRO A 220 58.92 -4.35 -24.80
CA PRO A 220 57.67 -4.58 -24.05
C PRO A 220 56.41 -4.18 -24.83
N ASN A 221 56.55 -3.32 -25.84
CA ASN A 221 55.46 -2.88 -26.72
C ASN A 221 55.17 -3.86 -27.88
N ILE A 222 55.96 -4.94 -28.04
CA ILE A 222 55.77 -5.96 -29.09
C ILE A 222 55.14 -7.20 -28.44
N TYR A 223 53.89 -7.48 -28.77
CA TYR A 223 53.11 -8.56 -28.16
C TYR A 223 51.98 -9.05 -29.08
N SER A 224 51.61 -10.32 -28.95
CA SER A 224 50.40 -10.86 -29.58
C SER A 224 49.20 -10.64 -28.66
N SER A 225 48.04 -10.29 -29.21
CA SER A 225 46.83 -10.09 -28.40
C SER A 225 45.52 -10.49 -29.06
N ALA A 226 44.58 -10.95 -28.25
CA ALA A 226 43.20 -11.20 -28.63
C ALA A 226 42.23 -10.40 -27.72
N GLU A 227 41.34 -9.62 -28.31
CA GLU A 227 40.19 -9.02 -27.62
C GLU A 227 38.92 -9.68 -28.13
N LEU A 228 38.28 -10.49 -27.28
CA LEU A 228 37.24 -11.45 -27.68
C LEU A 228 35.95 -11.29 -26.87
N GLU A 229 34.80 -11.43 -27.55
CA GLU A 229 33.46 -11.39 -26.98
C GLU A 229 32.56 -12.51 -27.53
N ASN A 230 31.63 -13.00 -26.72
CA ASN A 230 30.68 -14.06 -27.11
C ASN A 230 31.38 -15.31 -27.66
N VAL A 231 32.38 -15.80 -26.92
CA VAL A 231 33.15 -17.00 -27.28
C VAL A 231 32.54 -18.23 -26.58
N SER A 232 32.32 -19.33 -27.30
CA SER A 232 31.95 -20.64 -26.75
C SER A 232 33.02 -21.66 -27.12
N LEU A 233 33.81 -22.10 -26.15
CA LEU A 233 34.86 -23.09 -26.31
C LEU A 233 34.45 -24.39 -25.60
N LYS A 234 34.38 -25.51 -26.31
CA LYS A 234 33.88 -26.78 -25.74
C LYS A 234 34.71 -28.00 -26.15
N ASN A 235 34.78 -28.98 -25.24
CA ASN A 235 35.28 -30.34 -25.49
C ASN A 235 36.68 -30.39 -26.17
N GLY A 236 37.74 -30.00 -25.47
CA GLY A 236 39.10 -30.05 -26.02
C GLY A 236 40.07 -30.89 -25.20
N THR A 237 40.96 -31.64 -25.87
CA THR A 237 41.87 -32.56 -25.17
C THR A 237 43.10 -31.89 -24.54
N LYS A 238 43.19 -30.56 -24.49
CA LYS A 238 44.17 -29.84 -23.64
C LYS A 238 43.68 -28.50 -23.06
N TYR A 239 43.60 -27.43 -23.88
CA TYR A 239 43.33 -26.06 -23.40
C TYR A 239 42.16 -25.38 -24.12
N GLY A 240 41.35 -24.60 -23.39
CA GLY A 240 40.42 -23.67 -24.02
C GLY A 240 41.21 -22.52 -24.65
N ILE A 241 41.82 -21.68 -23.82
CA ILE A 241 42.72 -20.61 -24.27
C ILE A 241 44.10 -20.79 -23.66
N SER A 242 45.15 -20.74 -24.49
CA SER A 242 46.56 -20.74 -24.08
C SER A 242 47.21 -19.39 -24.38
N VAL A 243 47.67 -18.68 -23.34
CA VAL A 243 48.27 -17.33 -23.45
C VAL A 243 49.71 -17.37 -22.92
N SER A 244 50.70 -17.03 -23.74
CA SER A 244 52.11 -17.18 -23.33
C SER A 244 53.09 -16.21 -24.00
N GLN A 245 54.23 -15.98 -23.34
CA GLN A 245 55.31 -15.07 -23.75
C GLN A 245 54.80 -13.64 -24.06
N ASN A 246 54.72 -12.74 -23.08
CA ASN A 246 54.26 -11.35 -23.23
C ASN A 246 52.87 -11.16 -23.88
N SER A 247 52.07 -12.22 -24.04
CA SER A 247 50.81 -12.17 -24.79
C SER A 247 49.64 -11.70 -23.94
N ARG A 248 48.63 -11.09 -24.57
CA ARG A 248 47.49 -10.47 -23.88
C ARG A 248 46.14 -11.02 -24.36
N LEU A 249 45.25 -11.29 -23.42
CA LEU A 249 43.86 -11.66 -23.69
C LEU A 249 42.91 -10.69 -22.98
N LYS A 250 41.86 -10.26 -23.67
CA LYS A 250 40.62 -9.79 -23.04
C LYS A 250 39.50 -10.71 -23.48
N LEU A 251 38.71 -11.20 -22.52
CA LEU A 251 37.58 -12.10 -22.76
C LEU A 251 36.35 -11.60 -21.99
N LYS A 252 35.21 -11.49 -22.68
CA LYS A 252 33.93 -11.15 -22.04
C LYS A 252 32.74 -11.95 -22.59
N ASN A 253 31.70 -12.08 -21.77
CA ASN A 253 30.41 -12.65 -22.16
C ASN A 253 30.53 -14.04 -22.82
N SER A 254 31.32 -14.93 -22.23
CA SER A 254 31.82 -16.16 -22.89
C SER A 254 31.62 -17.44 -22.06
N GLU A 255 31.80 -18.61 -22.68
CA GLU A 255 31.68 -19.93 -22.07
C GLU A 255 32.89 -20.80 -22.43
N ILE A 256 33.51 -21.45 -21.45
CA ILE A 256 34.65 -22.36 -21.64
C ILE A 256 34.43 -23.64 -20.82
N SER A 257 34.27 -24.78 -21.49
CA SER A 257 34.00 -26.05 -20.78
C SER A 257 34.58 -27.32 -21.41
N GLY A 258 34.81 -28.32 -20.57
CA GLY A 258 35.21 -29.67 -21.00
C GLY A 258 36.66 -29.79 -21.49
N PHE A 259 37.58 -28.94 -21.01
CA PHE A 259 39.00 -29.04 -21.37
C PHE A 259 39.81 -29.90 -20.40
N SER A 260 40.58 -30.85 -20.96
CA SER A 260 41.26 -31.90 -20.19
C SER A 260 42.34 -31.39 -19.23
N ASP A 261 42.95 -30.24 -19.51
CA ASP A 261 43.99 -29.62 -18.68
C ASP A 261 43.53 -28.27 -18.10
N SER A 262 43.15 -27.30 -18.93
CA SER A 262 42.67 -25.99 -18.41
C SER A 262 41.69 -25.27 -19.32
N GLY A 263 40.70 -24.60 -18.74
CA GLY A 263 39.83 -23.67 -19.47
C GLY A 263 40.64 -22.48 -20.02
N ILE A 264 41.38 -21.80 -19.14
CA ILE A 264 42.39 -20.80 -19.52
C ILE A 264 43.74 -21.19 -18.88
N ASN A 265 44.79 -21.24 -19.69
CA ASN A 265 46.18 -21.44 -19.26
C ASN A 265 47.01 -20.20 -19.63
N CYS A 266 47.44 -19.43 -18.64
CA CYS A 266 48.34 -18.30 -18.81
C CYS A 266 49.75 -18.62 -18.28
N ASN A 267 50.79 -18.36 -19.09
CA ASN A 267 52.15 -18.77 -18.76
C ASN A 267 53.24 -17.72 -19.12
N TYR A 268 54.13 -17.49 -18.17
CA TYR A 268 55.35 -16.68 -18.30
C TYR A 268 56.55 -17.49 -18.79
N GLY A 269 56.96 -17.30 -20.05
CA GLY A 269 57.90 -18.19 -20.73
C GLY A 269 59.35 -18.18 -20.23
N SER A 270 59.85 -17.07 -19.67
CA SER A 270 61.12 -17.00 -18.92
C SER A 270 61.26 -15.69 -18.16
N SER A 271 62.21 -15.61 -17.23
CA SER A 271 62.57 -14.42 -16.46
C SER A 271 63.07 -13.21 -17.28
N SER A 272 63.23 -13.34 -18.60
CA SER A 272 63.72 -12.27 -19.48
C SER A 272 62.61 -11.46 -20.17
N TYR A 273 61.33 -11.84 -20.01
CA TYR A 273 60.21 -11.21 -20.72
C TYR A 273 59.38 -10.28 -19.84
N SER A 274 58.58 -9.42 -20.46
CA SER A 274 57.36 -8.89 -19.84
C SER A 274 56.31 -10.00 -19.70
N ARG A 275 55.44 -9.88 -18.69
CA ARG A 275 54.46 -10.92 -18.34
C ARG A 275 53.35 -11.01 -19.37
N SER A 276 52.80 -12.22 -19.52
CA SER A 276 51.51 -12.42 -20.18
C SER A 276 50.39 -11.90 -19.28
N ALA A 277 49.23 -11.52 -19.83
CA ALA A 277 48.12 -10.94 -19.06
C ALA A 277 46.75 -11.39 -19.59
N ILE A 278 45.79 -11.63 -18.68
CA ILE A 278 44.40 -11.97 -19.03
C ILE A 278 43.42 -11.05 -18.26
N ASP A 279 42.45 -10.45 -18.94
CA ASP A 279 41.30 -9.75 -18.35
C ASP A 279 40.04 -10.54 -18.72
N VAL A 280 39.38 -11.15 -17.73
CA VAL A 280 38.29 -12.12 -17.93
C VAL A 280 37.07 -11.68 -17.12
N THR A 281 35.97 -11.45 -17.82
CA THR A 281 34.71 -10.93 -17.25
C THR A 281 33.49 -11.64 -17.79
N ASN A 282 32.40 -11.68 -17.02
CA ASN A 282 31.10 -12.21 -17.44
C ASN A 282 31.21 -13.59 -18.14
N THR A 283 32.16 -14.44 -17.72
CA THR A 283 32.50 -15.68 -18.40
C THR A 283 32.20 -16.89 -17.52
N LYS A 284 31.60 -17.93 -18.10
CA LYS A 284 31.36 -19.22 -17.45
C LYS A 284 32.55 -20.14 -17.73
N ILE A 285 33.19 -20.67 -16.67
CA ILE A 285 34.36 -21.55 -16.78
C ILE A 285 34.09 -22.81 -15.95
N GLU A 286 33.75 -23.92 -16.61
CA GLU A 286 33.29 -25.13 -15.92
C GLU A 286 33.75 -26.46 -16.50
N ASN A 287 33.73 -27.51 -15.67
CA ASN A 287 33.99 -28.89 -16.10
C ASN A 287 35.38 -29.12 -16.74
N ASN A 288 36.34 -28.22 -16.48
CA ASN A 288 37.74 -28.33 -16.89
C ASN A 288 38.57 -28.95 -15.74
N LYS A 289 39.78 -29.45 -15.99
CA LYS A 289 40.67 -29.92 -14.90
C LYS A 289 41.13 -28.79 -13.98
N TYR A 290 41.56 -27.67 -14.55
CA TYR A 290 41.66 -26.36 -13.89
C TYR A 290 40.74 -25.38 -14.64
N GLY A 291 39.98 -24.54 -13.93
CA GLY A 291 39.21 -23.48 -14.59
C GLY A 291 40.16 -22.46 -15.24
N ILE A 292 40.97 -21.82 -14.40
CA ILE A 292 42.10 -20.99 -14.79
C ILE A 292 43.38 -21.57 -14.16
N TYR A 293 44.46 -21.64 -14.95
CA TYR A 293 45.82 -21.94 -14.51
C TYR A 293 46.72 -20.73 -14.87
N SER A 294 47.44 -20.18 -13.91
CA SER A 294 48.31 -19.01 -14.12
C SER A 294 49.71 -19.24 -13.55
N PHE A 295 50.73 -18.97 -14.36
CA PHE A 295 52.15 -19.04 -14.01
C PHE A 295 52.79 -17.67 -14.28
N TYR A 296 52.87 -16.82 -13.25
CA TYR A 296 53.39 -15.45 -13.27
C TYR A 296 52.77 -14.52 -14.35
N CYS A 297 51.46 -14.59 -14.55
CA CYS A 297 50.74 -13.60 -15.36
C CYS A 297 50.21 -12.42 -14.53
N ASP A 298 49.92 -11.30 -15.19
CA ASP A 298 49.25 -10.15 -14.60
C ASP A 298 47.74 -10.24 -14.93
N ASP A 299 46.97 -10.83 -14.01
CA ASP A 299 45.60 -11.29 -14.26
C ASP A 299 44.53 -10.39 -13.60
N ILE A 300 43.39 -10.21 -14.29
CA ILE A 300 42.20 -9.49 -13.80
C ILE A 300 40.97 -10.40 -13.98
N ILE A 301 40.47 -11.00 -12.90
CA ILE A 301 39.37 -11.98 -12.93
C ILE A 301 38.21 -11.48 -12.07
N LYS A 302 37.08 -11.10 -12.68
CA LYS A 302 35.91 -10.52 -11.97
C LYS A 302 34.59 -10.79 -12.69
N ASN A 303 33.48 -10.90 -11.94
CA ASN A 303 32.13 -11.15 -12.46
C ASN A 303 31.97 -12.44 -13.27
N ASN A 304 32.79 -13.47 -12.99
CA ASN A 304 32.72 -14.77 -13.67
C ASN A 304 31.98 -15.81 -12.82
N SER A 305 31.52 -16.88 -13.47
CA SER A 305 31.06 -18.10 -12.82
C SER A 305 32.07 -19.22 -13.05
N ILE A 306 32.78 -19.61 -11.97
CA ILE A 306 33.89 -20.56 -12.01
C ILE A 306 33.51 -21.78 -11.17
N ILE A 307 32.94 -22.79 -11.81
CA ILE A 307 32.20 -23.89 -11.16
C ILE A 307 32.64 -25.25 -11.66
N ASN A 308 32.50 -26.31 -10.85
CA ASN A 308 32.66 -27.71 -11.28
C ASN A 308 34.02 -28.10 -11.94
N ASN A 309 35.06 -27.27 -11.86
CA ASN A 309 36.39 -27.65 -12.36
C ASN A 309 37.08 -28.62 -11.38
N LEU A 310 37.72 -29.67 -11.89
CA LEU A 310 38.05 -30.88 -11.12
C LEU A 310 39.03 -30.65 -9.95
N ASN A 311 40.12 -29.92 -10.19
CA ASN A 311 41.17 -29.71 -9.19
C ASN A 311 41.03 -28.35 -8.48
N TYR A 312 40.87 -27.29 -9.28
CA TYR A 312 40.74 -25.89 -8.84
C TYR A 312 39.92 -25.10 -9.85
N GLY A 313 39.11 -24.16 -9.36
CA GLY A 313 38.54 -23.10 -10.19
C GLY A 313 39.62 -22.13 -10.68
N PHE A 314 40.56 -21.77 -9.80
CA PHE A 314 41.75 -20.99 -10.17
C PHE A 314 42.99 -21.50 -9.41
N PHE A 315 44.03 -21.85 -10.15
CA PHE A 315 45.35 -22.24 -9.64
C PHE A 315 46.42 -21.25 -10.10
N ASN A 316 46.94 -20.44 -9.18
CA ASN A 316 48.09 -19.55 -9.35
C ASN A 316 49.35 -20.27 -8.83
N VAL A 317 50.40 -20.36 -9.65
CA VAL A 317 51.69 -20.97 -9.25
C VAL A 317 52.51 -19.99 -8.40
N TYR A 318 52.08 -19.83 -7.16
CA TYR A 318 52.70 -18.94 -6.19
C TYR A 318 54.08 -19.45 -5.71
N ASN A 319 55.12 -18.63 -5.83
CA ASN A 319 56.46 -18.86 -5.26
C ASN A 319 57.01 -17.60 -4.58
N SER A 320 57.03 -17.62 -3.25
CA SER A 320 57.51 -16.51 -2.39
C SER A 320 58.97 -16.09 -2.60
N THR A 321 59.77 -16.87 -3.33
CA THR A 321 61.21 -16.61 -3.56
C THR A 321 61.48 -15.76 -4.81
N PHE A 322 60.50 -15.62 -5.71
CA PHE A 322 60.67 -15.04 -7.06
C PHE A 322 59.67 -13.91 -7.38
N HIS A 323 59.27 -13.11 -6.39
CA HIS A 323 58.28 -12.02 -6.53
C HIS A 323 56.95 -12.50 -7.15
N ALA A 324 56.34 -13.53 -6.54
CA ALA A 324 55.03 -14.04 -6.97
C ALA A 324 53.95 -12.96 -7.00
N VAL A 325 53.09 -13.05 -8.01
CA VAL A 325 51.93 -12.18 -8.17
C VAL A 325 50.82 -12.66 -7.26
N VAL A 326 50.29 -11.77 -6.43
CA VAL A 326 49.01 -11.98 -5.76
C VAL A 326 47.94 -11.48 -6.73
N VAL A 327 47.09 -12.39 -7.21
CA VAL A 327 46.05 -12.07 -8.19
C VAL A 327 44.77 -11.61 -7.50
N ASP A 328 44.14 -10.57 -8.04
CA ASP A 328 42.81 -10.14 -7.63
C ASP A 328 41.74 -10.93 -8.39
N ALA A 329 41.00 -11.78 -7.65
CA ALA A 329 39.90 -12.61 -8.13
C ALA A 329 38.62 -12.41 -7.28
N LYS A 330 38.42 -11.21 -6.72
CA LYS A 330 37.19 -10.86 -6.00
C LYS A 330 36.00 -10.76 -6.96
N ASN A 331 34.80 -10.80 -6.39
CA ASN A 331 33.54 -10.64 -7.12
C ASN A 331 33.34 -11.68 -8.24
N ASN A 332 33.81 -12.92 -8.04
CA ASN A 332 33.43 -14.07 -8.86
C ASN A 332 32.52 -15.00 -8.05
N PHE A 333 31.67 -15.76 -8.73
CA PHE A 333 30.92 -16.86 -8.14
C PHE A 333 31.71 -18.15 -8.30
N TRP A 334 31.83 -18.92 -7.22
CA TRP A 334 32.64 -20.13 -7.15
C TRP A 334 31.77 -21.40 -7.05
N GLY A 335 30.49 -21.35 -7.40
CA GLY A 335 29.58 -22.51 -7.33
C GLY A 335 28.93 -22.75 -5.96
N SER A 336 29.18 -21.87 -4.98
CA SER A 336 28.49 -21.88 -3.69
C SER A 336 28.45 -20.48 -3.08
N PRO A 337 27.35 -20.08 -2.41
CA PRO A 337 27.30 -18.86 -1.59
C PRO A 337 28.36 -18.83 -0.47
N THR A 338 28.87 -20.00 -0.04
CA THR A 338 29.93 -20.13 0.97
C THR A 338 31.34 -19.82 0.43
N GLY A 339 31.47 -19.48 -0.86
CA GLY A 339 32.74 -19.14 -1.49
C GLY A 339 33.60 -20.36 -1.82
N PRO A 340 34.81 -20.16 -2.37
CA PRO A 340 35.70 -21.22 -2.80
C PRO A 340 36.36 -21.90 -1.60
N TYR A 341 36.61 -23.20 -1.70
CA TYR A 341 37.44 -23.89 -0.70
C TYR A 341 38.88 -23.35 -0.72
N HIS A 342 39.36 -22.89 0.44
CA HIS A 342 40.76 -22.48 0.65
C HIS A 342 41.18 -22.73 2.11
N ALA A 343 42.49 -22.73 2.41
CA ALA A 343 42.97 -22.85 3.80
C ALA A 343 42.47 -21.69 4.72
N THR A 344 42.20 -20.52 4.14
CA THR A 344 41.60 -19.36 4.83
C THR A 344 40.07 -19.28 4.72
N ASN A 345 39.44 -20.20 3.97
CA ASN A 345 37.99 -20.40 3.92
C ASN A 345 37.66 -21.91 3.96
N PRO A 346 37.94 -22.61 5.08
CA PRO A 346 37.83 -24.07 5.16
C PRO A 346 36.38 -24.58 5.11
N SER A 347 35.40 -23.69 5.28
CA SER A 347 33.96 -23.94 5.13
C SER A 347 33.43 -23.69 3.73
N GLY A 348 34.25 -23.19 2.79
CA GLY A 348 33.84 -22.95 1.42
C GLY A 348 33.56 -24.25 0.68
N LEU A 349 32.32 -24.45 0.23
CA LEU A 349 31.89 -25.59 -0.59
C LEU A 349 32.10 -25.36 -2.10
N GLY A 350 32.48 -24.14 -2.49
CA GLY A 350 32.74 -23.75 -3.86
C GLY A 350 34.09 -24.25 -4.40
N ASN A 351 34.23 -24.10 -5.72
CA ASN A 351 35.33 -24.59 -6.53
C ASN A 351 36.68 -24.03 -6.04
N LYS A 352 37.63 -24.94 -5.78
CA LYS A 352 38.84 -24.68 -4.97
C LYS A 352 39.75 -23.60 -5.57
N VAL A 353 40.42 -22.81 -4.73
CA VAL A 353 41.50 -21.89 -5.12
C VAL A 353 42.84 -22.27 -4.47
N SER A 354 43.95 -21.78 -5.03
CA SER A 354 45.30 -21.92 -4.47
C SER A 354 45.72 -20.70 -3.62
N ASP A 355 46.88 -20.81 -2.98
CA ASP A 355 47.61 -19.65 -2.46
C ASP A 355 47.85 -18.59 -3.55
N GLY A 356 48.03 -17.34 -3.13
CA GLY A 356 48.30 -16.21 -4.03
C GLY A 356 47.08 -15.65 -4.77
N ILE A 357 45.85 -15.97 -4.33
CA ILE A 357 44.60 -15.50 -4.93
C ILE A 357 43.75 -14.76 -3.88
N LEU A 358 43.33 -13.53 -4.19
CA LEU A 358 42.37 -12.76 -3.38
C LEU A 358 40.95 -13.04 -3.89
N PHE A 359 40.21 -13.87 -3.17
CA PHE A 359 38.87 -14.34 -3.59
C PHE A 359 37.71 -13.77 -2.75
N SER A 360 38.00 -12.92 -1.74
CA SER A 360 36.99 -12.38 -0.81
C SER A 360 36.95 -10.84 -0.86
N PRO A 361 35.76 -10.21 -1.05
CA PRO A 361 34.45 -10.83 -1.21
C PRO A 361 34.30 -11.63 -2.52
N TRP A 362 33.47 -12.66 -2.45
CA TRP A 362 32.94 -13.43 -3.58
C TRP A 362 31.45 -13.09 -3.80
N LEU A 363 30.89 -13.51 -4.93
CA LEU A 363 29.45 -13.38 -5.19
C LEU A 363 28.68 -14.51 -4.50
N LEU A 364 27.52 -14.20 -3.92
CA LEU A 364 26.66 -15.18 -3.26
C LEU A 364 25.81 -15.98 -4.26
N THR A 365 25.50 -15.38 -5.41
CA THR A 365 24.75 -15.97 -6.52
C THR A 365 25.61 -15.97 -7.79
N ASP A 366 25.24 -16.78 -8.78
CA ASP A 366 25.88 -16.79 -10.10
C ASP A 366 25.53 -15.49 -10.87
N PRO A 367 26.52 -14.69 -11.32
CA PRO A 367 26.27 -13.45 -12.07
C PRO A 367 25.76 -13.68 -13.50
N LEU A 368 25.76 -14.93 -13.98
CA LEU A 368 25.36 -15.31 -15.35
C LEU A 368 23.99 -15.98 -15.40
N LEU A 369 23.39 -16.28 -14.24
CA LEU A 369 21.96 -16.58 -14.17
C LEU A 369 21.16 -15.27 -14.31
N PRO A 370 19.98 -15.30 -14.95
CA PRO A 370 19.05 -14.18 -14.83
C PRO A 370 18.68 -13.95 -13.35
N PRO A 371 18.33 -12.72 -12.94
CA PRO A 371 17.72 -12.51 -11.63
C PRO A 371 16.46 -13.39 -11.51
N PRO A 372 16.11 -13.86 -10.29
CA PRO A 372 14.87 -14.59 -10.07
C PRO A 372 13.67 -13.83 -10.66
N PRO A 373 12.73 -14.51 -11.34
CA PRO A 373 11.62 -13.82 -11.99
C PRO A 373 10.81 -13.03 -10.97
N CYS A 374 10.66 -11.73 -11.19
CA CYS A 374 9.66 -10.93 -10.49
C CYS A 374 8.46 -10.71 -11.44
N CYS A 375 7.22 -10.61 -10.96
CA CYS A 375 6.75 -10.70 -9.58
C CYS A 375 5.81 -11.89 -9.36
N SER A 376 5.55 -12.21 -8.09
CA SER A 376 4.47 -13.11 -7.69
C SER A 376 3.09 -12.55 -8.05
N SER A 377 2.21 -13.40 -8.57
CA SER A 377 0.82 -13.06 -8.91
C SER A 377 -0.01 -12.87 -7.64
N VAL A 378 -1.01 -11.98 -7.67
CA VAL A 378 -1.69 -11.56 -6.43
C VAL A 378 -3.03 -12.26 -6.22
N LEU A 379 -3.22 -12.90 -5.06
CA LEU A 379 -4.54 -13.24 -4.54
C LEU A 379 -5.06 -12.07 -3.71
N PHE A 380 -6.24 -11.54 -4.03
CA PHE A 380 -6.89 -10.51 -3.22
C PHE A 380 -8.10 -11.06 -2.45
N LEU A 381 -8.12 -10.85 -1.13
CA LEU A 381 -9.26 -11.17 -0.26
C LEU A 381 -9.92 -9.88 0.26
N PRO A 382 -11.19 -9.59 -0.11
CA PRO A 382 -11.92 -8.40 0.35
C PRO A 382 -12.32 -8.50 1.83
N GLY A 383 -12.81 -7.40 2.39
CA GLY A 383 -13.35 -7.34 3.75
C GLY A 383 -14.77 -7.90 3.89
N ILE A 384 -15.31 -7.87 5.11
CA ILE A 384 -16.74 -8.13 5.33
C ILE A 384 -17.56 -7.13 4.51
N LYS A 385 -18.67 -7.59 3.89
CA LYS A 385 -19.48 -6.79 2.94
C LYS A 385 -18.72 -6.33 1.68
N GLY A 386 -17.50 -6.80 1.45
CA GLY A 386 -16.67 -6.50 0.28
C GLY A 386 -16.92 -7.36 -0.96
N SER A 387 -17.89 -8.29 -0.93
CA SER A 387 -18.29 -9.13 -2.07
C SER A 387 -19.76 -8.89 -2.44
N VAL A 388 -20.05 -8.88 -3.74
CA VAL A 388 -21.43 -8.84 -4.28
C VAL A 388 -22.09 -10.20 -4.11
N LEU A 389 -23.30 -10.21 -3.52
CA LEU A 389 -24.12 -11.41 -3.28
C LEU A 389 -25.44 -11.33 -4.05
N GLU A 390 -25.74 -12.37 -4.83
CA GLU A 390 -26.97 -12.48 -5.64
C GLU A 390 -27.82 -13.70 -5.29
N LYS A 391 -29.13 -13.57 -5.51
CA LYS A 391 -30.12 -14.65 -5.52
C LYS A 391 -30.74 -14.75 -6.91
N GLY A 392 -30.32 -15.73 -7.70
CA GLY A 392 -30.76 -15.89 -9.10
C GLY A 392 -30.24 -14.77 -10.03
N SER A 393 -30.91 -13.62 -10.04
CA SER A 393 -30.49 -12.37 -10.71
C SER A 393 -30.84 -11.12 -9.90
N ASP A 394 -31.09 -11.29 -8.60
CA ASP A 394 -31.49 -10.26 -7.65
C ASP A 394 -30.29 -9.93 -6.76
N THR A 395 -29.80 -8.69 -6.78
CA THR A 395 -28.58 -8.28 -6.07
C THR A 395 -28.91 -7.92 -4.63
N LEU A 396 -28.70 -8.88 -3.72
CA LEU A 396 -29.06 -8.72 -2.31
C LEU A 396 -28.04 -7.90 -1.52
N TRP A 397 -26.77 -7.97 -1.93
CA TRP A 397 -25.74 -7.06 -1.44
C TRP A 397 -24.82 -6.62 -2.60
N PRO A 398 -24.59 -5.32 -2.80
CA PRO A 398 -25.25 -4.20 -2.11
C PRO A 398 -26.74 -4.11 -2.48
N PRO A 399 -27.62 -3.67 -1.55
CA PRO A 399 -29.06 -3.62 -1.79
C PRO A 399 -29.45 -2.57 -2.85
N THR A 400 -30.58 -2.82 -3.50
CA THR A 400 -31.15 -1.98 -4.55
C THR A 400 -31.87 -0.75 -3.98
N PHE A 401 -32.97 -0.26 -4.58
CA PHE A 401 -33.78 0.84 -4.03
C PHE A 401 -35.20 0.33 -3.79
N PHE A 402 -35.75 0.61 -2.60
CA PHE A 402 -37.11 0.22 -2.19
C PHE A 402 -37.37 -1.30 -2.28
N SER A 403 -36.51 -2.08 -1.63
CA SER A 403 -36.45 -3.54 -1.72
C SER A 403 -36.37 -4.22 -0.35
N ASN A 404 -36.53 -5.54 -0.29
CA ASN A 404 -36.43 -6.32 0.96
C ASN A 404 -35.10 -7.08 1.11
N ASP A 405 -34.11 -6.71 0.30
CA ASP A 405 -32.84 -7.40 0.04
C ASP A 405 -32.09 -7.82 1.31
N ILE A 406 -31.96 -6.92 2.27
CA ILE A 406 -31.27 -7.18 3.55
C ILE A 406 -31.93 -8.32 4.33
N SER A 407 -33.26 -8.46 4.27
CA SER A 407 -33.96 -9.59 4.91
C SER A 407 -33.81 -10.90 4.13
N GLN A 408 -33.47 -10.85 2.84
CA GLN A 408 -33.16 -12.05 2.05
C GLN A 408 -31.77 -12.63 2.39
N LEU A 409 -30.85 -11.82 2.94
CA LEU A 409 -29.50 -12.24 3.39
C LEU A 409 -29.50 -13.10 4.68
N ALA A 410 -30.66 -13.39 5.27
CA ALA A 410 -30.78 -14.09 6.54
C ALA A 410 -30.16 -15.50 6.55
N LEU A 411 -29.60 -15.89 7.71
CA LEU A 411 -29.15 -17.25 8.02
C LEU A 411 -30.08 -17.93 9.04
N THR A 412 -30.10 -19.26 9.06
CA THR A 412 -30.78 -20.08 10.08
C THR A 412 -30.09 -19.95 11.44
N GLN A 413 -30.67 -20.53 12.49
CA GLN A 413 -30.04 -20.55 13.81
C GLN A 413 -28.71 -21.33 13.82
N ASP A 414 -28.56 -22.28 12.90
CA ASP A 414 -27.38 -23.12 12.67
C ASP A 414 -26.34 -22.44 11.75
N GLY A 415 -26.55 -21.17 11.37
CA GLY A 415 -25.65 -20.43 10.49
C GLY A 415 -25.67 -20.90 9.03
N GLU A 416 -26.76 -21.53 8.55
CA GLU A 416 -26.97 -21.89 7.14
C GLU A 416 -27.77 -20.84 6.38
N SER A 417 -27.62 -20.75 5.05
CA SER A 417 -28.37 -19.75 4.27
C SER A 417 -29.85 -20.11 4.11
N VAL A 418 -30.75 -19.16 4.41
CA VAL A 418 -32.20 -19.32 4.23
C VAL A 418 -32.60 -19.25 2.75
N ASN A 419 -31.84 -18.51 1.95
CA ASN A 419 -32.04 -18.35 0.51
C ASN A 419 -30.84 -18.90 -0.27
N ASP A 420 -31.06 -19.43 -1.48
CA ASP A 420 -29.94 -19.81 -2.33
C ASP A 420 -29.23 -18.55 -2.87
N ILE A 421 -28.04 -18.30 -2.34
CA ILE A 421 -27.24 -17.10 -2.56
C ILE A 421 -25.86 -17.51 -3.08
N HIS A 422 -25.33 -16.72 -4.00
CA HIS A 422 -24.03 -16.93 -4.63
C HIS A 422 -23.25 -15.62 -4.75
N THR A 423 -21.92 -15.74 -4.82
CA THR A 423 -21.00 -14.62 -5.05
C THR A 423 -20.84 -14.34 -6.54
N VAL A 424 -20.70 -13.06 -6.90
CA VAL A 424 -20.48 -12.62 -8.29
C VAL A 424 -19.10 -11.99 -8.51
N GLY A 425 -18.58 -11.26 -7.52
CA GLY A 425 -17.30 -10.55 -7.61
C GLY A 425 -17.11 -9.57 -6.46
N ILE A 426 -15.94 -8.93 -6.40
CA ILE A 426 -15.65 -7.94 -5.36
C ILE A 426 -16.45 -6.65 -5.58
N LEU A 427 -16.82 -5.98 -4.48
CA LEU A 427 -17.58 -4.74 -4.51
C LEU A 427 -16.68 -3.58 -4.97
N ASN A 428 -16.63 -3.34 -6.28
CA ASN A 428 -15.82 -2.25 -6.84
C ASN A 428 -16.42 -0.85 -6.58
N THR A 429 -17.74 -0.71 -6.62
CA THR A 429 -18.47 0.56 -6.42
C THR A 429 -19.83 0.32 -5.77
N PHE A 430 -20.30 1.24 -4.92
CA PHE A 430 -21.65 1.22 -4.35
C PHE A 430 -22.32 2.59 -4.52
N LYS A 431 -23.47 2.62 -5.24
CA LYS A 431 -24.29 3.83 -5.52
C LYS A 431 -23.47 5.02 -6.10
N GLY A 432 -22.37 4.74 -6.80
CA GLY A 432 -21.46 5.75 -7.39
C GLY A 432 -20.17 5.97 -6.60
N THR A 433 -20.17 5.69 -5.30
CA THR A 433 -18.96 5.76 -4.46
C THR A 433 -18.01 4.60 -4.80
N PRO A 434 -16.71 4.84 -5.04
CA PRO A 434 -15.72 3.77 -5.20
C PRO A 434 -15.48 3.04 -3.88
N ILE A 435 -15.29 1.72 -3.96
CA ILE A 435 -14.74 0.88 -2.89
C ILE A 435 -13.40 0.32 -3.40
N TYR A 436 -13.41 -0.85 -4.04
CA TYR A 436 -12.20 -1.45 -4.58
C TYR A 436 -11.88 -1.02 -6.02
N ALA A 437 -12.72 -0.23 -6.70
CA ALA A 437 -12.43 0.21 -8.07
C ALA A 437 -11.04 0.84 -8.27
N PRO A 438 -10.52 1.73 -7.40
CA PRO A 438 -9.16 2.27 -7.53
C PRO A 438 -8.07 1.21 -7.32
N PHE A 439 -8.26 0.33 -6.35
CA PHE A 439 -7.36 -0.80 -6.08
C PHE A 439 -7.33 -1.83 -7.22
N SER A 440 -8.49 -2.15 -7.79
CA SER A 440 -8.62 -2.99 -8.98
C SER A 440 -7.96 -2.35 -10.20
N SER A 441 -8.03 -1.03 -10.35
CA SER A 441 -7.30 -0.30 -11.39
C SER A 441 -5.78 -0.35 -11.18
N PHE A 442 -5.30 -0.22 -9.93
CA PHE A 442 -3.90 -0.42 -9.58
C PHE A 442 -3.41 -1.84 -9.91
N MET A 443 -4.15 -2.88 -9.50
CA MET A 443 -3.79 -4.28 -9.80
C MET A 443 -3.88 -4.61 -11.31
N ASN A 444 -4.84 -4.04 -12.05
CA ASN A 444 -4.88 -4.18 -13.50
C ASN A 444 -3.68 -3.51 -14.18
N ASN A 445 -3.23 -2.35 -13.69
CA ASN A 445 -2.03 -1.68 -14.22
C ASN A 445 -0.76 -2.52 -14.00
N LEU A 446 -0.65 -3.25 -12.87
CA LEU A 446 0.45 -4.18 -12.60
C LEU A 446 0.48 -5.43 -13.51
N VAL A 447 -0.62 -5.74 -14.20
CA VAL A 447 -0.65 -6.75 -15.27
C VAL A 447 -0.33 -6.10 -16.62
N LEU A 448 -0.88 -4.90 -16.88
CA LEU A 448 -0.67 -4.15 -18.13
C LEU A 448 0.76 -3.61 -18.30
N ASP A 449 1.52 -3.43 -17.22
CA ASP A 449 2.95 -3.07 -17.24
C ASP A 449 3.89 -4.28 -17.13
N GLU A 450 3.33 -5.50 -17.22
CA GLU A 450 4.01 -6.79 -17.10
C GLU A 450 4.73 -7.04 -15.75
N THR A 451 4.48 -6.24 -14.70
CA THR A 451 5.04 -6.48 -13.35
C THR A 451 4.70 -7.89 -12.83
N MET A 452 3.46 -8.34 -13.00
CA MET A 452 2.98 -9.68 -12.63
C MET A 452 2.14 -10.29 -13.77
N GLU A 453 1.87 -11.60 -13.72
CA GLU A 453 1.14 -12.29 -14.80
C GLU A 453 -0.39 -12.09 -14.70
N GLU A 454 -0.97 -12.31 -13.53
CA GLU A 454 -2.38 -12.03 -13.26
C GLU A 454 -2.63 -11.72 -11.77
N TRP A 455 -3.88 -11.39 -11.44
CA TRP A 455 -4.37 -11.35 -10.06
C TRP A 455 -5.78 -11.90 -9.96
N LEU A 456 -6.12 -12.46 -8.80
CA LEU A 456 -7.41 -13.07 -8.51
C LEU A 456 -8.15 -12.29 -7.42
N PRO A 457 -9.16 -11.46 -7.77
CA PRO A 457 -10.09 -10.86 -6.81
C PRO A 457 -11.07 -11.93 -6.29
N LEU A 458 -10.65 -12.71 -5.29
CA LEU A 458 -11.42 -13.84 -4.77
C LEU A 458 -12.56 -13.37 -3.85
N ALA A 459 -13.68 -13.03 -4.46
CA ALA A 459 -14.92 -12.69 -3.77
C ALA A 459 -15.54 -13.91 -3.10
N TYR A 460 -15.87 -13.79 -1.81
CA TYR A 460 -16.43 -14.87 -0.99
C TYR A 460 -17.69 -14.41 -0.23
N ASP A 461 -18.51 -15.35 0.24
CA ASP A 461 -19.70 -15.04 1.04
C ASP A 461 -19.31 -14.67 2.47
N TRP A 462 -19.20 -13.36 2.69
CA TRP A 462 -18.74 -12.73 3.91
C TRP A 462 -19.65 -12.94 5.13
N ARG A 463 -20.78 -13.66 5.00
CA ARG A 463 -21.67 -14.02 6.10
C ARG A 463 -21.21 -15.25 6.88
N PHE A 464 -20.35 -16.08 6.30
CA PHE A 464 -19.84 -17.32 6.92
C PHE A 464 -18.44 -17.13 7.52
N SER A 465 -18.08 -18.00 8.48
CA SER A 465 -16.74 -18.02 9.07
C SER A 465 -15.68 -18.48 8.03
N PRO A 466 -14.41 -18.08 8.19
CA PRO A 466 -13.33 -18.49 7.29
C PRO A 466 -13.23 -19.99 7.06
N GLU A 467 -13.36 -20.80 8.12
CA GLU A 467 -13.27 -22.26 8.05
C GLU A 467 -14.44 -22.86 7.25
N LYS A 468 -15.65 -22.30 7.37
CA LYS A 468 -16.81 -22.72 6.59
C LYS A 468 -16.65 -22.38 5.10
N ILE A 469 -16.05 -21.25 4.78
CA ILE A 469 -15.69 -20.87 3.40
C ILE A 469 -14.67 -21.86 2.80
N LEU A 470 -13.65 -22.27 3.58
CA LEU A 470 -12.61 -23.20 3.13
C LEU A 470 -13.02 -24.67 3.09
N ASN A 471 -14.11 -25.05 3.77
CA ASN A 471 -14.64 -26.40 3.78
C ASN A 471 -15.77 -26.59 2.75
N ASN A 472 -16.62 -25.58 2.53
CA ASN A 472 -17.73 -25.66 1.59
C ASN A 472 -17.39 -25.11 0.20
N GLY A 473 -16.29 -24.36 0.06
CA GLY A 473 -15.94 -23.64 -1.15
C GLY A 473 -16.77 -22.37 -1.39
N ILE A 474 -16.42 -21.62 -2.43
CA ILE A 474 -17.09 -20.37 -2.80
C ILE A 474 -18.14 -20.65 -3.87
N LYS A 475 -19.43 -20.56 -3.51
CA LYS A 475 -20.53 -20.77 -4.45
C LYS A 475 -20.71 -19.56 -5.37
N THR A 476 -20.49 -19.76 -6.67
CA THR A 476 -20.76 -18.80 -7.74
C THR A 476 -22.08 -19.12 -8.46
N LYS A 477 -22.36 -18.42 -9.56
CA LYS A 477 -23.56 -18.61 -10.39
C LYS A 477 -23.57 -19.94 -11.16
N THR A 478 -22.39 -20.51 -11.41
CA THR A 478 -22.17 -21.68 -12.30
C THR A 478 -21.56 -22.88 -11.59
N GLU A 479 -20.75 -22.65 -10.56
CA GLU A 479 -19.97 -23.69 -9.87
C GLU A 479 -19.63 -23.30 -8.42
N THR A 480 -19.12 -24.25 -7.65
CA THR A 480 -18.50 -23.98 -6.36
C THR A 480 -16.99 -24.10 -6.51
N LEU A 481 -16.26 -23.00 -6.29
CA LEU A 481 -14.80 -22.95 -6.40
C LEU A 481 -14.15 -23.52 -5.13
N ASP A 482 -13.15 -24.38 -5.29
CA ASP A 482 -12.24 -24.73 -4.20
C ASP A 482 -11.14 -23.68 -4.08
N VAL A 483 -11.02 -23.09 -2.89
CA VAL A 483 -10.08 -22.00 -2.61
C VAL A 483 -8.62 -22.46 -2.76
N ILE A 484 -8.31 -23.72 -2.43
CA ILE A 484 -6.95 -24.25 -2.57
C ILE A 484 -6.61 -24.50 -4.04
N GLY A 485 -7.53 -25.12 -4.80
CA GLY A 485 -7.40 -25.31 -6.24
C GLY A 485 -7.28 -24.00 -7.04
N GLU A 486 -7.95 -22.91 -6.64
CA GLU A 486 -7.72 -21.60 -7.28
C GLU A 486 -6.33 -21.01 -6.96
N ILE A 487 -5.80 -21.23 -5.75
CA ILE A 487 -4.45 -20.82 -5.37
C ILE A 487 -3.40 -21.60 -6.17
N GLU A 488 -3.59 -22.92 -6.34
CA GLU A 488 -2.71 -23.76 -7.16
C GLU A 488 -2.70 -23.31 -8.63
N LYS A 489 -3.86 -22.97 -9.21
CA LYS A 489 -3.97 -22.44 -10.58
C LYS A 489 -3.27 -21.09 -10.74
N LEU A 490 -3.42 -20.19 -9.76
CA LEU A 490 -2.80 -18.86 -9.76
C LEU A 490 -1.27 -18.96 -9.62
N ALA A 491 -0.79 -19.79 -8.71
CA ALA A 491 0.64 -20.06 -8.51
C ALA A 491 1.27 -20.70 -9.76
N ALA A 492 0.59 -21.64 -10.41
CA ALA A 492 1.11 -22.34 -11.60
C ALA A 492 1.27 -21.46 -12.86
N LYS A 493 0.60 -20.31 -12.93
CA LYS A 493 0.82 -19.29 -13.98
C LYS A 493 1.85 -18.22 -13.58
N SER A 494 2.04 -18.05 -12.28
CA SER A 494 2.83 -16.96 -11.72
C SER A 494 4.31 -17.05 -12.12
N LYS A 495 4.95 -15.90 -12.38
CA LYS A 495 6.35 -15.82 -12.84
C LYS A 495 7.33 -16.48 -11.84
N THR A 496 6.99 -16.45 -10.56
CA THR A 496 7.74 -17.07 -9.45
C THR A 496 7.37 -18.53 -9.16
N GLY A 497 6.27 -19.04 -9.72
CA GLY A 497 5.61 -20.27 -9.23
C GLY A 497 4.89 -20.12 -7.89
N LYS A 498 4.77 -18.88 -7.37
CA LYS A 498 4.15 -18.54 -6.07
C LYS A 498 3.16 -17.38 -6.18
N ILE A 499 2.44 -17.09 -5.11
CA ILE A 499 1.51 -15.95 -5.00
C ILE A 499 1.79 -15.03 -3.81
N THR A 500 1.42 -13.76 -3.96
CA THR A 500 1.30 -12.79 -2.86
C THR A 500 -0.17 -12.71 -2.45
N ILE A 501 -0.49 -12.96 -1.18
CA ILE A 501 -1.85 -12.80 -0.65
C ILE A 501 -1.99 -11.38 -0.09
N VAL A 502 -2.81 -10.53 -0.71
CA VAL A 502 -3.18 -9.19 -0.22
C VAL A 502 -4.59 -9.24 0.36
N THR A 503 -4.79 -8.67 1.56
CA THR A 503 -6.07 -8.76 2.25
C THR A 503 -6.51 -7.43 2.84
N HIS A 504 -7.82 -7.22 2.91
CA HIS A 504 -8.45 -6.05 3.54
C HIS A 504 -9.37 -6.48 4.67
N SER A 505 -9.29 -5.81 5.82
CA SER A 505 -10.23 -5.99 6.93
C SER A 505 -10.37 -7.49 7.28
N MET A 506 -11.59 -8.01 7.43
CA MET A 506 -11.89 -9.42 7.68
C MET A 506 -11.22 -10.41 6.70
N GLY A 507 -10.86 -9.99 5.48
CA GLY A 507 -10.14 -10.82 4.51
C GLY A 507 -8.81 -11.36 5.05
N GLY A 508 -8.17 -10.67 6.01
CA GLY A 508 -6.97 -11.17 6.68
C GLY A 508 -7.23 -12.35 7.62
N LEU A 509 -8.43 -12.47 8.20
CA LEU A 509 -8.85 -13.65 8.96
C LEU A 509 -9.01 -14.87 8.03
N LEU A 510 -9.53 -14.66 6.82
CA LEU A 510 -9.56 -15.68 5.77
C LEU A 510 -8.16 -16.02 5.26
N GLY A 511 -7.27 -15.04 5.13
CA GLY A 511 -5.87 -15.24 4.77
C GLY A 511 -5.11 -16.12 5.77
N LYS A 512 -5.28 -15.89 7.09
CA LYS A 512 -4.71 -16.76 8.14
C LYS A 512 -5.24 -18.21 8.01
N ALA A 513 -6.53 -18.38 7.78
CA ALA A 513 -7.14 -19.70 7.61
C ALA A 513 -6.65 -20.42 6.34
N ILE A 514 -6.46 -19.69 5.23
CA ILE A 514 -5.88 -20.20 3.97
C ILE A 514 -4.45 -20.67 4.20
N ILE A 515 -3.59 -19.84 4.79
CA ILE A 515 -2.17 -20.18 5.00
C ILE A 515 -2.03 -21.37 5.96
N LYS A 516 -2.87 -21.45 6.99
CA LYS A 516 -2.92 -22.65 7.84
C LYS A 516 -3.34 -23.90 7.06
N LYS A 517 -4.42 -23.85 6.27
CA LYS A 517 -4.86 -25.00 5.47
C LYS A 517 -3.79 -25.45 4.46
N LEU A 518 -3.12 -24.50 3.80
CA LEU A 518 -1.99 -24.79 2.93
C LEU A 518 -0.83 -25.44 3.69
N SER A 519 -0.50 -24.96 4.89
CA SER A 519 0.55 -25.54 5.75
C SER A 519 0.20 -26.97 6.20
N ASP A 520 -1.05 -27.21 6.60
CA ASP A 520 -1.56 -28.54 6.98
C ASP A 520 -1.56 -29.51 5.78
N GLU A 521 -1.67 -29.01 4.55
CA GLU A 521 -1.55 -29.77 3.30
C GLU A 521 -0.11 -29.85 2.73
N GLY A 522 0.88 -29.17 3.34
CA GLY A 522 2.28 -29.12 2.85
C GLY A 522 2.50 -28.26 1.61
N LYS A 523 1.65 -27.25 1.40
CA LYS A 523 1.56 -26.38 0.20
C LYS A 523 1.83 -24.90 0.49
N ASP A 524 2.20 -24.53 1.71
CA ASP A 524 2.49 -23.15 2.12
C ASP A 524 3.64 -22.51 1.31
N SER A 525 4.55 -23.32 0.76
CA SER A 525 5.61 -22.90 -0.16
C SER A 525 5.11 -22.25 -1.46
N LEU A 526 3.81 -22.39 -1.81
CA LEU A 526 3.14 -21.65 -2.88
C LEU A 526 2.96 -20.16 -2.54
N ILE A 527 3.14 -19.75 -1.29
CA ILE A 527 2.96 -18.37 -0.83
C ILE A 527 4.33 -17.69 -0.72
N ASP A 528 4.38 -16.45 -1.18
CA ASP A 528 5.60 -15.61 -1.21
C ASP A 528 5.55 -14.50 -0.16
N SER A 529 4.39 -13.86 -0.03
CA SER A 529 4.13 -12.84 0.98
C SER A 529 2.66 -12.80 1.37
N PHE A 530 2.38 -12.37 2.59
CA PHE A 530 1.04 -12.17 3.13
C PHE A 530 0.90 -10.76 3.69
N VAL A 531 -0.03 -9.98 3.13
CA VAL A 531 -0.26 -8.58 3.51
C VAL A 531 -1.64 -8.40 4.14
N MET A 532 -1.67 -7.96 5.40
CA MET A 532 -2.88 -7.62 6.15
C MET A 532 -3.06 -6.11 6.22
N VAL A 533 -4.12 -5.56 5.61
CA VAL A 533 -4.42 -4.12 5.63
C VAL A 533 -5.72 -3.86 6.41
N GLY A 534 -5.58 -3.21 7.57
CA GLY A 534 -6.72 -2.89 8.46
C GLY A 534 -7.43 -4.12 9.04
N THR A 535 -6.79 -5.29 9.09
CA THR A 535 -7.43 -6.53 9.57
C THR A 535 -7.69 -6.46 11.08
N PRO A 536 -8.95 -6.60 11.56
CA PRO A 536 -9.24 -6.72 12.98
C PRO A 536 -8.86 -8.12 13.48
N GLN A 537 -7.57 -8.38 13.67
CA GLN A 537 -7.05 -9.72 13.94
C GLN A 537 -7.60 -10.31 15.25
N LEU A 538 -7.88 -9.45 16.24
CA LEU A 538 -8.44 -9.80 17.55
C LEU A 538 -9.91 -9.30 17.69
N GLY A 539 -10.57 -8.99 16.58
CA GLY A 539 -11.88 -8.32 16.57
C GLY A 539 -11.82 -6.81 16.84
N THR A 540 -12.98 -6.16 16.94
CA THR A 540 -13.10 -4.69 17.17
C THR A 540 -14.34 -4.32 17.99
N PRO A 541 -14.27 -3.30 18.88
CA PRO A 541 -15.45 -2.77 19.57
C PRO A 541 -16.56 -2.26 18.65
N GLN A 542 -16.27 -1.86 17.40
CA GLN A 542 -17.32 -1.47 16.46
C GLN A 542 -18.24 -2.65 16.10
N ALA A 543 -17.74 -3.89 16.13
CA ALA A 543 -18.57 -5.08 15.92
C ALA A 543 -19.54 -5.32 17.09
N ILE A 544 -19.21 -4.87 18.30
CA ILE A 544 -20.12 -4.90 19.45
C ILE A 544 -21.32 -3.99 19.19
N ALA A 545 -21.07 -2.73 18.80
CA ALA A 545 -22.14 -1.78 18.46
C ALA A 545 -23.02 -2.31 17.30
N ALA A 546 -22.38 -2.85 16.25
CA ALA A 546 -23.08 -3.44 15.11
C ALA A 546 -23.99 -4.61 15.50
N ILE A 547 -23.51 -5.59 16.28
CA ILE A 547 -24.30 -6.79 16.59
C ILE A 547 -25.30 -6.58 17.75
N LEU A 548 -24.97 -5.73 18.73
CA LEU A 548 -25.85 -5.47 19.88
C LEU A 548 -26.94 -4.44 19.59
N HIS A 549 -26.69 -3.47 18.70
CA HIS A 549 -27.57 -2.32 18.48
C HIS A 549 -27.91 -2.05 17.00
N GLY A 550 -27.24 -2.70 16.04
CA GLY A 550 -27.50 -2.52 14.60
C GLY A 550 -26.68 -1.43 13.93
N ASP A 551 -25.65 -0.90 14.60
CA ASP A 551 -24.85 0.23 14.12
C ASP A 551 -23.97 -0.09 12.89
N SER A 552 -23.52 0.95 12.18
CA SER A 552 -22.79 0.81 10.92
C SER A 552 -21.33 0.38 11.12
N GLU A 553 -20.87 -0.60 10.33
CA GLU A 553 -19.48 -1.08 10.33
C GLU A 553 -18.51 -0.20 9.49
N GLY A 554 -19.00 0.91 8.91
CA GLY A 554 -18.21 1.86 8.11
C GLY A 554 -17.91 1.43 6.65
N ILE A 555 -17.92 0.12 6.36
CA ILE A 555 -17.57 -0.42 5.03
C ILE A 555 -18.63 -0.09 3.96
N ALA A 556 -19.88 0.17 4.35
CA ALA A 556 -21.02 0.34 3.45
C ALA A 556 -21.07 1.70 2.72
N ALA A 557 -20.00 2.12 2.01
CA ALA A 557 -20.09 3.21 1.03
C ALA A 557 -20.13 4.65 1.57
N GLY A 558 -20.11 4.84 2.90
CA GLY A 558 -20.62 6.09 3.48
C GLY A 558 -22.14 6.15 3.42
N PHE A 559 -22.80 4.99 3.49
CA PHE A 559 -24.23 4.88 3.69
C PHE A 559 -24.55 4.17 5.01
N ILE A 560 -25.67 4.53 5.61
CA ILE A 560 -26.28 3.86 6.76
C ILE A 560 -27.29 2.87 6.19
N VAL A 561 -27.06 1.58 6.41
CA VAL A 561 -28.00 0.52 6.04
C VAL A 561 -28.93 0.25 7.22
N ASN A 562 -30.23 0.06 6.96
CA ASN A 562 -31.30 -0.18 7.93
C ASN A 562 -30.84 -0.98 9.18
N PRO A 563 -30.66 -0.33 10.35
CA PRO A 563 -30.12 -0.96 11.55
C PRO A 563 -30.90 -2.17 12.05
N ILE A 564 -32.24 -2.13 11.94
CA ILE A 564 -33.13 -3.25 12.32
C ILE A 564 -32.86 -4.46 11.41
N GLY A 565 -32.75 -4.20 10.09
CA GLY A 565 -32.42 -5.23 9.10
C GLY A 565 -31.04 -5.85 9.31
N ILE A 566 -30.03 -5.02 9.62
CA ILE A 566 -28.66 -5.46 9.91
C ILE A 566 -28.60 -6.29 11.20
N ARG A 567 -29.18 -5.78 12.30
CA ARG A 567 -29.24 -6.50 13.59
C ARG A 567 -29.93 -7.86 13.45
N ARG A 568 -31.06 -7.92 12.74
CA ARG A 568 -31.80 -9.17 12.44
C ARG A 568 -30.92 -10.23 11.78
N ILE A 569 -30.10 -9.89 10.79
CA ILE A 569 -29.25 -10.87 10.10
C ILE A 569 -27.94 -11.16 10.85
N ALA A 570 -27.37 -10.18 11.55
CA ALA A 570 -26.10 -10.32 12.27
C ALA A 570 -26.20 -11.32 13.45
N GLN A 571 -27.35 -11.41 14.12
CA GLN A 571 -27.62 -12.37 15.20
C GLN A 571 -27.27 -13.84 14.86
N ASN A 572 -27.41 -14.23 13.59
CA ASN A 572 -27.18 -15.58 13.09
C ASN A 572 -25.94 -15.70 12.18
N MET A 573 -25.08 -14.67 12.10
CA MET A 573 -23.99 -14.57 11.12
C MET A 573 -22.62 -14.93 11.73
N PRO A 574 -22.04 -16.12 11.49
CA PRO A 574 -20.80 -16.54 12.15
C PRO A 574 -19.65 -15.54 12.02
N SER A 575 -19.48 -14.90 10.86
CA SER A 575 -18.44 -13.90 10.63
C SER A 575 -18.57 -12.64 11.50
N ALA A 576 -19.80 -12.24 11.87
CA ALA A 576 -20.01 -11.13 12.80
C ALA A 576 -19.51 -11.47 14.22
N TYR A 577 -19.59 -12.74 14.63
CA TYR A 577 -19.02 -13.21 15.90
C TYR A 577 -17.49 -13.33 15.80
N ASN A 578 -16.92 -13.70 14.64
CA ASN A 578 -15.47 -13.67 14.39
C ASN A 578 -14.86 -12.25 14.35
N LEU A 579 -15.67 -11.19 14.45
CA LEU A 579 -15.22 -9.80 14.52
C LEU A 579 -15.37 -9.18 15.93
N LEU A 580 -15.91 -9.92 16.90
CA LEU A 580 -16.00 -9.47 18.29
C LEU A 580 -14.64 -9.58 19.01
N PRO A 581 -14.34 -8.70 19.98
CA PRO A 581 -13.12 -8.77 20.79
C PRO A 581 -12.81 -10.17 21.34
N SER A 582 -11.69 -10.74 20.89
CA SER A 582 -11.26 -12.10 21.21
C SER A 582 -10.76 -12.24 22.65
N PRO A 583 -10.51 -13.46 23.16
CA PRO A 583 -9.84 -13.66 24.44
C PRO A 583 -8.48 -12.94 24.55
N ARG A 584 -7.74 -12.84 23.44
CA ARG A 584 -6.44 -12.14 23.38
C ARG A 584 -6.59 -10.61 23.26
N TYR A 585 -7.69 -10.10 22.71
CA TYR A 585 -7.97 -8.64 22.71
C TYR A 585 -7.80 -8.03 24.11
N PHE A 586 -8.41 -8.67 25.12
CA PHE A 586 -8.37 -8.24 26.53
C PHE A 586 -7.01 -8.46 27.23
N THR A 587 -6.00 -8.95 26.51
CA THR A 587 -4.59 -8.98 26.99
C THR A 587 -3.71 -7.96 26.30
N GLU A 588 -4.13 -7.45 25.13
CA GLU A 588 -3.36 -6.50 24.29
C GLU A 588 -3.93 -5.07 24.34
N VAL A 589 -5.21 -4.92 24.69
CA VAL A 589 -5.93 -3.63 24.81
C VAL A 589 -6.42 -3.45 26.25
N SER A 590 -6.04 -2.33 26.86
CA SER A 590 -6.40 -1.96 28.24
C SER A 590 -7.71 -1.16 28.36
N ASP A 591 -8.16 -0.53 27.27
CA ASP A 591 -9.42 0.21 27.21
C ASP A 591 -10.64 -0.71 27.44
N PRO A 592 -11.66 -0.28 28.21
CA PRO A 592 -12.87 -1.06 28.42
C PRO A 592 -13.74 -1.06 27.17
N VAL A 593 -14.37 -2.20 26.87
CA VAL A 593 -15.32 -2.32 25.74
C VAL A 593 -16.74 -1.91 26.12
N PHE A 594 -17.08 -1.94 27.41
CA PHE A 594 -18.33 -1.38 27.96
C PHE A 594 -18.07 -0.45 29.13
N ILE A 595 -18.89 0.59 29.24
CA ILE A 595 -18.94 1.55 30.36
C ILE A 595 -20.39 1.63 30.85
N PHE A 596 -20.60 1.62 32.17
CA PHE A 596 -21.91 1.69 32.80
C PHE A 596 -22.02 2.98 33.64
N ASN A 597 -22.66 4.00 33.08
CA ASN A 597 -22.72 5.34 33.68
C ASN A 597 -23.40 5.31 35.06
N GLU A 598 -22.72 5.81 36.10
CA GLU A 598 -23.21 5.75 37.49
C GLU A 598 -24.57 6.44 37.69
N SER A 599 -24.82 7.54 36.97
CA SER A 599 -26.06 8.32 37.04
C SER A 599 -27.28 7.62 36.41
N ALA A 600 -27.08 6.51 35.68
CA ALA A 600 -28.15 5.71 35.12
C ALA A 600 -28.56 4.57 36.08
N PRO A 601 -29.78 4.55 36.66
CA PRO A 601 -30.17 3.50 37.61
C PRO A 601 -30.40 2.14 36.94
N PHE A 602 -30.72 2.07 35.65
CA PHE A 602 -30.94 0.77 34.97
C PHE A 602 -29.66 -0.06 34.88
N THR A 603 -28.48 0.58 34.79
CA THR A 603 -27.19 -0.11 34.80
C THR A 603 -26.70 -0.44 36.22
N GLN A 604 -27.42 -0.08 37.29
CA GLN A 604 -27.00 -0.38 38.67
C GLN A 604 -26.77 -1.87 38.88
N THR A 605 -27.68 -2.74 38.44
CA THR A 605 -27.52 -4.20 38.58
C THR A 605 -26.32 -4.74 37.78
N TRP A 606 -25.98 -4.07 36.67
CA TRP A 606 -24.80 -4.40 35.86
C TRP A 606 -23.52 -3.95 36.58
N ARG A 607 -23.52 -2.77 37.20
CA ARG A 607 -22.41 -2.28 38.06
C ARG A 607 -22.19 -3.16 39.29
N ASP A 608 -23.27 -3.63 39.92
CA ASP A 608 -23.22 -4.50 41.10
C ASP A 608 -22.56 -5.87 40.79
N PHE A 609 -22.59 -6.31 39.53
CA PHE A 609 -22.05 -7.61 39.10
C PHE A 609 -20.69 -7.51 38.38
N TRP A 610 -20.54 -6.58 37.44
CA TRP A 610 -19.35 -6.45 36.58
C TRP A 610 -18.44 -5.26 36.95
N GLY A 611 -18.87 -4.33 37.82
CA GLY A 611 -18.19 -3.05 38.05
C GLY A 611 -18.64 -1.97 37.06
N THR A 612 -18.04 -0.77 37.13
CA THR A 612 -18.41 0.39 36.28
C THR A 612 -17.98 0.25 34.81
N THR A 613 -17.11 -0.70 34.49
CA THR A 613 -16.62 -0.97 33.13
C THR A 613 -16.35 -2.46 32.91
N ILE A 614 -16.31 -2.90 31.66
CA ILE A 614 -15.90 -4.26 31.28
C ILE A 614 -14.64 -4.18 30.40
N ASN A 615 -13.53 -4.67 30.94
CA ASN A 615 -12.23 -4.79 30.27
C ASN A 615 -11.61 -6.21 30.42
N THR A 616 -12.45 -7.24 30.61
CA THR A 616 -11.98 -8.64 30.70
C THR A 616 -12.91 -9.59 29.94
N PHE A 617 -12.33 -10.59 29.27
CA PHE A 617 -13.09 -11.51 28.40
C PHE A 617 -14.23 -12.27 29.10
N PRO A 618 -14.09 -12.81 30.34
CA PRO A 618 -15.20 -13.50 31.01
C PRO A 618 -16.38 -12.58 31.34
N SER A 619 -16.10 -11.33 31.70
CA SER A 619 -17.14 -10.30 31.93
C SER A 619 -17.81 -9.88 30.62
N PHE A 620 -17.03 -9.71 29.55
CA PHE A 620 -17.55 -9.45 28.20
C PHE A 620 -18.48 -10.58 27.71
N LEU A 621 -18.01 -11.82 27.76
CA LEU A 621 -18.77 -13.01 27.36
C LEU A 621 -20.06 -13.17 28.17
N SER A 622 -20.01 -13.00 29.48
CA SER A 622 -21.20 -13.13 30.35
C SER A 622 -22.20 -11.97 30.17
N PHE A 623 -21.74 -10.78 29.81
CA PHE A 623 -22.61 -9.65 29.45
C PHE A 623 -23.32 -9.89 28.11
N ILE A 624 -22.59 -10.19 27.02
CA ILE A 624 -23.18 -10.31 25.67
C ILE A 624 -24.10 -11.53 25.52
N THR A 625 -23.85 -12.61 26.26
CA THR A 625 -24.72 -13.81 26.30
C THR A 625 -25.85 -13.71 27.34
N GLY A 626 -25.88 -12.64 28.16
CA GLY A 626 -26.91 -12.45 29.20
C GLY A 626 -26.87 -13.49 30.34
N THR A 627 -25.72 -14.13 30.57
CA THR A 627 -25.54 -15.23 31.52
C THR A 627 -25.07 -14.81 32.92
N GLY A 628 -24.62 -13.55 33.07
CA GLY A 628 -24.34 -12.93 34.38
C GLY A 628 -25.63 -12.37 35.00
N VAL A 629 -25.86 -11.06 34.85
CA VAL A 629 -27.20 -10.49 35.07
C VAL A 629 -28.11 -10.95 33.92
N THR A 630 -29.17 -11.69 34.24
CA THR A 630 -30.11 -12.22 33.24
C THR A 630 -30.76 -11.11 32.44
N ARG A 631 -30.46 -11.03 31.14
CA ARG A 631 -31.14 -10.15 30.18
C ARG A 631 -32.09 -10.99 29.32
N THR A 632 -33.32 -10.53 29.13
CA THR A 632 -34.22 -11.11 28.12
C THR A 632 -33.78 -10.65 26.73
N LYS A 633 -33.96 -11.49 25.71
CA LYS A 633 -33.74 -11.06 24.33
C LYS A 633 -34.74 -9.95 23.97
N PRO A 634 -34.32 -8.74 23.59
CA PRO A 634 -35.22 -7.67 23.19
C PRO A 634 -35.86 -7.95 21.82
N ALA A 635 -36.85 -7.15 21.43
CA ALA A 635 -37.31 -7.14 20.05
C ALA A 635 -36.28 -6.45 19.15
N GLU A 636 -36.19 -6.89 17.90
CA GLU A 636 -35.25 -6.34 16.89
C GLU A 636 -35.45 -4.84 16.58
N THR A 637 -36.58 -4.26 16.97
CA THR A 637 -36.90 -2.83 16.88
C THR A 637 -36.33 -2.00 18.03
N GLU A 638 -36.06 -2.62 19.19
CA GLU A 638 -35.61 -1.92 20.40
C GLU A 638 -34.09 -1.75 20.37
N LEU A 639 -33.61 -0.90 19.47
CA LEU A 639 -32.18 -0.73 19.19
C LEU A 639 -31.39 -0.24 20.43
N LYS A 640 -32.04 0.51 21.33
CA LYS A 640 -31.49 0.93 22.63
C LYS A 640 -31.09 -0.25 23.54
N ASP A 641 -31.87 -1.32 23.53
CA ASP A 641 -31.64 -2.48 24.40
C ASP A 641 -30.62 -3.43 23.74
N PRO A 642 -29.50 -3.75 24.43
CA PRO A 642 -28.45 -4.59 23.85
C PRO A 642 -28.93 -6.00 23.59
N GLU A 643 -28.51 -6.57 22.46
CA GLU A 643 -28.87 -7.94 22.06
C GLU A 643 -28.42 -9.02 23.06
N VAL A 644 -29.04 -10.20 22.99
CA VAL A 644 -28.56 -11.41 23.68
C VAL A 644 -28.03 -12.39 22.63
N LEU A 645 -26.70 -12.54 22.56
CA LEU A 645 -26.01 -13.28 21.50
C LEU A 645 -26.06 -14.79 21.71
N ARG A 646 -26.00 -15.56 20.61
CA ARG A 646 -26.10 -17.04 20.64
C ARG A 646 -24.81 -17.65 21.22
N PRO A 647 -24.86 -18.44 22.31
CA PRO A 647 -23.66 -19.03 22.90
C PRO A 647 -22.89 -19.99 21.98
N GLU A 648 -23.57 -20.65 21.05
CA GLU A 648 -22.95 -21.58 20.10
C GLU A 648 -22.05 -20.85 19.09
N LEU A 649 -22.56 -19.84 18.38
CA LEU A 649 -21.77 -19.01 17.47
C LEU A 649 -20.62 -18.27 18.18
N MET A 650 -20.81 -17.92 19.45
CA MET A 650 -19.74 -17.36 20.29
C MET A 650 -18.67 -18.42 20.65
N THR A 651 -19.05 -19.69 20.81
CA THR A 651 -18.12 -20.82 21.03
C THR A 651 -17.33 -21.13 19.76
N ASP A 652 -17.95 -21.04 18.59
CA ASP A 652 -17.27 -21.16 17.29
C ASP A 652 -16.26 -20.02 17.10
N ALA A 653 -16.64 -18.77 17.39
CA ALA A 653 -15.72 -17.64 17.31
C ALA A 653 -14.56 -17.73 18.31
N ILE A 654 -14.81 -18.18 19.55
CA ILE A 654 -13.74 -18.49 20.52
C ILE A 654 -12.81 -19.58 19.97
N SER A 655 -13.35 -20.63 19.34
CA SER A 655 -12.56 -21.73 18.78
C SER A 655 -11.68 -21.28 17.62
N PHE A 656 -12.21 -20.41 16.75
CA PHE A 656 -11.44 -19.71 15.70
C PHE A 656 -10.30 -18.89 16.31
N HIS A 657 -10.58 -17.97 17.23
CA HIS A 657 -9.55 -17.12 17.82
C HIS A 657 -8.48 -17.92 18.59
N ASN A 658 -8.86 -18.97 19.32
CA ASN A 658 -7.92 -19.89 19.97
C ASN A 658 -6.98 -20.59 18.97
N MET A 659 -7.37 -20.75 17.70
CA MET A 659 -6.55 -21.35 16.66
C MET A 659 -5.68 -20.33 15.90
N TYR A 660 -6.21 -19.13 15.60
CA TYR A 660 -5.58 -18.18 14.66
C TYR A 660 -4.98 -16.92 15.29
N ASP A 661 -5.30 -16.56 16.54
CA ASP A 661 -4.73 -15.38 17.22
C ASP A 661 -3.27 -15.58 17.61
N SER A 662 -2.88 -16.83 17.90
CA SER A 662 -1.53 -17.24 18.33
C SER A 662 -0.76 -18.02 17.25
N TYR A 663 -1.37 -18.26 16.08
CA TYR A 663 -0.76 -19.01 15.00
C TYR A 663 0.46 -18.29 14.44
N GLN A 664 1.61 -18.97 14.47
CA GLN A 664 2.83 -18.52 13.81
C GLN A 664 2.78 -18.95 12.34
N LEU A 665 2.94 -17.97 11.45
CA LEU A 665 2.99 -18.19 10.01
C LEU A 665 4.36 -18.81 9.62
N PRO A 666 4.43 -19.65 8.57
CA PRO A 666 5.68 -20.27 8.11
C PRO A 666 6.79 -19.24 7.79
N GLU A 667 8.03 -19.52 8.22
CA GLU A 667 9.20 -18.62 8.03
C GLU A 667 9.54 -18.34 6.55
N ASN A 668 9.02 -19.15 5.62
CA ASN A 668 9.16 -18.98 4.17
C ASN A 668 8.15 -18.00 3.55
N ILE A 669 7.25 -17.40 4.33
CA ILE A 669 6.27 -16.41 3.89
C ILE A 669 6.60 -15.06 4.52
N ARG A 670 6.91 -14.05 3.71
CA ARG A 670 7.14 -12.68 4.19
C ARG A 670 5.82 -12.05 4.67
N VAL A 671 5.72 -11.72 5.96
CA VAL A 671 4.49 -11.22 6.59
C VAL A 671 4.56 -9.71 6.78
N VAL A 672 3.57 -9.00 6.22
CA VAL A 672 3.45 -7.54 6.29
C VAL A 672 2.08 -7.16 6.86
N GLN A 673 2.05 -6.29 7.86
CA GLN A 673 0.79 -5.79 8.43
C GLN A 673 0.74 -4.26 8.47
N VAL A 674 -0.38 -3.69 8.03
CA VAL A 674 -0.63 -2.25 7.89
C VAL A 674 -1.84 -1.87 8.71
N ALA A 675 -1.61 -1.16 9.82
CA ALA A 675 -2.66 -0.56 10.64
C ALA A 675 -2.96 0.87 10.16
N GLY A 676 -4.24 1.20 10.01
CA GLY A 676 -4.64 2.60 9.91
C GLY A 676 -4.66 3.26 11.30
N TRP A 677 -4.33 4.54 11.34
CA TRP A 677 -4.20 5.34 12.56
C TRP A 677 -4.65 6.79 12.29
N GLY A 678 -4.98 7.55 13.33
CA GLY A 678 -5.30 8.98 13.20
C GLY A 678 -6.74 9.26 12.77
N SER A 679 -7.67 8.36 13.09
CA SER A 679 -9.10 8.58 12.87
C SER A 679 -9.92 8.20 14.10
N PRO A 680 -10.95 9.00 14.47
CA PRO A 680 -11.92 8.62 15.49
C PRO A 680 -12.51 7.23 15.21
N THR A 681 -12.28 6.32 16.15
CA THR A 681 -12.56 4.88 16.08
C THR A 681 -13.23 4.45 17.37
N THR A 682 -14.31 3.66 17.32
CA THR A 682 -14.98 3.20 18.54
C THR A 682 -14.09 2.28 19.36
N LYS A 683 -13.88 2.63 20.64
CA LYS A 683 -13.21 1.77 21.64
C LYS A 683 -14.15 1.17 22.69
N ALA A 684 -15.27 1.84 22.99
CA ALA A 684 -16.22 1.37 24.00
C ALA A 684 -17.67 1.71 23.63
N VAL A 685 -18.63 0.99 24.22
CA VAL A 685 -20.04 1.40 24.31
C VAL A 685 -20.36 1.82 25.74
N GLU A 686 -20.76 3.07 25.95
CA GLU A 686 -21.29 3.55 27.24
C GLU A 686 -22.81 3.40 27.27
N TYR A 687 -23.34 2.76 28.32
CA TYR A 687 -24.76 2.76 28.63
C TYR A 687 -25.07 3.83 29.68
N LYS A 688 -25.97 4.76 29.34
CA LYS A 688 -26.30 5.96 30.11
C LYS A 688 -27.77 6.32 29.94
N MET A 689 -28.21 7.46 30.48
CA MET A 689 -29.59 7.93 30.28
C MET A 689 -29.65 9.25 29.53
N TYR A 690 -30.65 9.38 28.66
CA TYR A 690 -31.07 10.63 28.05
C TYR A 690 -32.57 10.85 28.34
N HIS A 691 -32.94 12.06 28.73
CA HIS A 691 -34.34 12.48 28.96
C HIS A 691 -35.15 11.59 29.93
N GLY A 692 -34.46 10.91 30.86
CA GLY A 692 -35.07 9.96 31.81
C GLY A 692 -35.16 8.51 31.33
N TYR A 693 -34.71 8.19 30.11
CA TYR A 693 -34.80 6.85 29.51
C TYR A 693 -33.44 6.17 29.33
N PRO A 694 -33.36 4.83 29.41
CA PRO A 694 -32.16 4.06 29.05
C PRO A 694 -31.71 4.35 27.62
N ASN A 695 -30.40 4.50 27.42
CA ASN A 695 -29.79 4.65 26.11
C ASN A 695 -28.31 4.23 26.10
N TYR A 696 -27.66 4.30 24.94
CA TYR A 696 -26.23 4.04 24.76
C TYR A 696 -25.56 5.07 23.84
N GLU A 697 -24.23 5.12 23.86
CA GLU A 697 -23.40 5.83 22.88
C GLU A 697 -22.01 5.17 22.75
N THR A 698 -21.31 5.43 21.64
CA THR A 698 -19.93 4.97 21.43
C THR A 698 -18.91 5.96 21.97
N LYS A 699 -17.86 5.49 22.64
CA LYS A 699 -16.66 6.27 22.97
C LYS A 699 -15.56 6.02 21.94
N PHE A 700 -14.82 7.07 21.62
CA PHE A 700 -13.86 7.09 20.52
C PHE A 700 -12.40 7.14 20.99
N THR A 701 -11.51 6.69 20.12
CA THR A 701 -10.06 6.89 20.18
C THR A 701 -9.53 7.33 18.82
N VAL A 702 -8.42 8.07 18.77
CA VAL A 702 -7.67 8.35 17.55
C VAL A 702 -6.75 7.19 17.12
N GLU A 703 -6.54 6.22 18.00
CA GLU A 703 -5.59 5.10 17.87
C GLU A 703 -6.13 3.98 16.93
N GLY A 704 -6.75 4.35 15.81
CA GLY A 704 -7.35 3.42 14.85
C GLY A 704 -7.77 4.06 13.51
N ASP A 705 -8.49 3.28 12.69
CA ASP A 705 -8.78 3.57 11.28
C ASP A 705 -10.24 3.96 10.96
N ARG A 706 -11.04 4.23 12.00
CA ARG A 706 -12.51 4.36 12.08
C ARG A 706 -13.26 3.06 12.40
N THR A 707 -12.76 1.90 12.00
CA THR A 707 -13.41 0.60 12.25
C THR A 707 -12.60 -0.31 13.17
N VAL A 708 -11.26 -0.20 13.16
CA VAL A 708 -10.34 -1.09 13.87
C VAL A 708 -9.32 -0.28 14.67
N VAL A 709 -9.16 -0.63 15.95
CA VAL A 709 -8.10 -0.08 16.82
C VAL A 709 -6.75 -0.74 16.51
N TYR A 710 -5.67 0.04 16.47
CA TYR A 710 -4.38 -0.45 15.97
C TYR A 710 -3.82 -1.72 16.64
N PRO A 711 -4.02 -2.01 17.96
CA PRO A 711 -3.45 -3.21 18.57
C PRO A 711 -4.07 -4.49 18.00
N SER A 712 -5.35 -4.45 17.64
CA SER A 712 -6.01 -5.55 16.90
C SER A 712 -5.51 -5.63 15.46
N ALA A 713 -5.08 -4.52 14.85
CA ALA A 713 -4.54 -4.51 13.50
C ALA A 713 -3.11 -5.08 13.38
N ILE A 714 -2.33 -5.14 14.48
CA ILE A 714 -0.91 -5.57 14.47
C ILE A 714 -0.60 -6.81 15.33
N SER A 715 -1.58 -7.59 15.74
CA SER A 715 -1.38 -8.62 16.78
C SER A 715 -0.53 -9.82 16.35
N SER A 716 -0.35 -10.06 15.06
CA SER A 716 0.50 -11.14 14.54
C SER A 716 1.98 -10.80 14.67
N VAL A 717 2.81 -11.85 14.81
CA VAL A 717 4.24 -11.75 14.48
C VAL A 717 4.33 -11.51 12.98
N ALA A 718 5.07 -10.47 12.58
CA ALA A 718 5.26 -10.06 11.19
C ALA A 718 6.67 -9.49 11.00
N ASP A 719 7.26 -9.70 9.82
CA ASP A 719 8.58 -9.15 9.47
C ASP A 719 8.53 -7.62 9.35
N GLU A 720 7.41 -7.09 8.85
CA GLU A 720 7.20 -5.66 8.69
C GLU A 720 5.82 -5.23 9.23
N THR A 721 5.84 -4.28 10.16
CA THR A 721 4.63 -3.60 10.66
C THR A 721 4.69 -2.14 10.25
N TYR A 722 3.56 -1.63 9.75
CA TYR A 722 3.41 -0.27 9.23
C TYR A 722 2.17 0.41 9.81
N PHE A 723 2.29 1.71 10.06
CA PHE A 723 1.21 2.58 10.51
C PHE A 723 0.91 3.60 9.41
N PHE A 724 -0.32 3.65 8.93
CA PHE A 724 -0.80 4.62 7.97
C PHE A 724 -1.58 5.72 8.69
N ASP A 725 -1.00 6.92 8.74
CA ASP A 725 -1.61 8.11 9.34
C ASP A 725 -2.66 8.72 8.41
N ILE A 726 -3.90 8.26 8.60
CA ILE A 726 -5.09 8.67 7.84
C ILE A 726 -5.45 10.13 8.17
N GLY A 727 -5.27 10.57 9.42
CA GLY A 727 -5.55 11.94 9.84
C GLY A 727 -4.75 12.96 9.03
N LYS A 728 -3.43 12.76 9.00
CA LYS A 728 -2.49 13.57 8.22
C LYS A 728 -2.66 13.42 6.71
N TYR A 729 -2.99 12.22 6.22
CA TYR A 729 -3.27 11.99 4.79
C TYR A 729 -4.52 12.74 4.31
N ARG A 730 -5.63 12.65 5.04
CA ARG A 730 -6.86 13.43 4.78
C ARG A 730 -6.60 14.93 4.73
N LYS A 731 -5.85 15.44 5.73
CA LYS A 731 -5.53 16.87 5.87
C LYS A 731 -4.67 17.39 4.72
N ASN A 732 -3.60 16.67 4.38
CA ASN A 732 -2.62 17.14 3.38
C ASN A 732 -3.13 17.01 1.94
N GLU A 733 -3.84 15.93 1.61
CA GLU A 733 -4.31 15.65 0.25
C GLU A 733 -5.77 16.13 0.01
N ASN A 734 -6.45 16.65 1.03
CA ASN A 734 -7.82 17.16 0.99
C ASN A 734 -8.86 16.11 0.54
N ILE A 735 -8.93 14.99 1.27
CA ILE A 735 -9.71 13.78 0.93
C ILE A 735 -10.36 13.12 2.16
N THR A 736 -11.32 12.22 1.93
CA THR A 736 -12.21 11.62 2.96
C THR A 736 -11.84 10.17 3.35
N THR A 737 -10.55 9.82 3.29
CA THR A 737 -10.06 8.44 3.51
C THR A 737 -10.43 7.86 4.89
N GLN A 738 -10.87 6.60 4.90
CA GLN A 738 -11.20 5.81 6.09
C GLN A 738 -10.88 4.31 5.87
N HIS A 739 -11.15 3.46 6.87
CA HIS A 739 -10.97 1.99 6.84
C HIS A 739 -11.26 1.30 5.49
N ARG A 740 -12.40 1.63 4.83
CA ARG A 740 -12.80 1.00 3.55
C ARG A 740 -11.86 1.36 2.38
N ASP A 741 -11.21 2.53 2.44
CA ASP A 741 -10.45 3.13 1.34
C ASP A 741 -8.94 2.87 1.45
N LEU A 742 -8.46 2.15 2.48
CA LEU A 742 -7.04 1.94 2.78
C LEU A 742 -6.27 1.43 1.54
N LEU A 743 -6.76 0.37 0.90
CA LEU A 743 -6.17 -0.20 -0.34
C LEU A 743 -6.31 0.71 -1.58
N SER A 744 -7.24 1.65 -1.54
CA SER A 744 -7.47 2.64 -2.60
C SER A 744 -6.61 3.91 -2.42
N SER A 745 -5.80 3.99 -1.36
CA SER A 745 -4.88 5.10 -1.09
C SER A 745 -3.51 4.92 -1.76
N GLY A 746 -2.96 6.03 -2.29
CA GLY A 746 -1.65 6.04 -2.94
C GLY A 746 -0.48 5.54 -2.07
N PRO A 747 -0.39 5.90 -0.77
CA PRO A 747 0.66 5.40 0.12
C PRO A 747 0.63 3.87 0.27
N VAL A 748 -0.54 3.27 0.49
CA VAL A 748 -0.67 1.81 0.65
C VAL A 748 -0.43 1.09 -0.67
N GLN A 749 -0.85 1.65 -1.82
CA GLN A 749 -0.53 1.10 -3.14
C GLN A 749 0.99 1.14 -3.43
N THR A 750 1.69 2.18 -2.96
CA THR A 750 3.16 2.28 -3.08
C THR A 750 3.84 1.20 -2.22
N LEU A 751 3.34 0.93 -1.01
CA LEU A 751 3.81 -0.18 -0.16
C LEU A 751 3.57 -1.53 -0.83
N LEU A 752 2.38 -1.77 -1.39
CA LEU A 752 2.06 -3.03 -2.07
C LEU A 752 2.92 -3.25 -3.32
N MET A 753 3.18 -2.21 -4.10
CA MET A 753 4.13 -2.23 -5.22
C MET A 753 5.53 -2.69 -4.77
N SER A 754 6.03 -2.20 -3.64
CA SER A 754 7.31 -2.63 -3.07
C SER A 754 7.27 -4.09 -2.60
N VAL A 755 6.24 -4.53 -1.89
CA VAL A 755 6.12 -5.93 -1.43
C VAL A 755 6.04 -6.90 -2.61
N ILE A 756 5.23 -6.61 -3.63
CA ILE A 756 5.08 -7.45 -4.85
C ILE A 756 6.42 -7.59 -5.60
N LYS A 757 7.25 -6.54 -5.61
CA LYS A 757 8.58 -6.52 -6.25
C LYS A 757 9.71 -7.10 -5.39
N ASP A 758 9.35 -7.77 -4.28
CA ASP A 758 10.24 -8.21 -3.18
C ASP A 758 11.25 -7.14 -2.73
N GLN A 759 10.76 -5.93 -2.50
CA GLN A 759 11.52 -4.79 -2.02
C GLN A 759 11.04 -4.36 -0.64
N THR A 760 11.95 -3.92 0.23
CA THR A 760 11.59 -3.31 1.51
C THR A 760 11.00 -1.92 1.27
N THR A 761 9.83 -1.64 1.87
CA THR A 761 9.18 -0.34 1.66
C THR A 761 9.85 0.73 2.52
N ALA A 762 10.27 1.82 1.90
CA ALA A 762 10.74 3.01 2.59
C ALA A 762 9.60 3.73 3.33
N GLU A 763 9.91 4.34 4.47
CA GLU A 763 8.96 5.21 5.17
C GLU A 763 8.65 6.46 4.33
N SER A 764 7.44 7.01 4.54
CA SER A 764 6.93 8.16 3.80
C SER A 764 6.26 9.16 4.75
N ASN A 765 5.78 10.29 4.21
CA ASN A 765 5.06 11.30 5.00
C ASN A 765 3.81 10.74 5.73
N PHE A 766 3.25 9.62 5.25
CA PHE A 766 1.99 9.05 5.73
C PHE A 766 2.12 7.61 6.26
N ILE A 767 3.18 6.88 5.89
CA ILE A 767 3.41 5.50 6.33
C ILE A 767 4.75 5.39 7.05
N THR A 768 4.71 4.99 8.32
CA THR A 768 5.87 4.80 9.21
C THR A 768 5.94 3.38 9.76
N LYS A 769 7.12 2.92 10.18
CA LYS A 769 7.31 1.65 10.91
C LYS A 769 7.14 1.82 12.43
N THR A 770 7.28 3.04 12.94
CA THR A 770 6.94 3.42 14.32
C THR A 770 5.52 3.96 14.40
N LYS A 771 4.84 3.73 15.53
CA LYS A 771 3.50 4.28 15.78
C LYS A 771 3.58 5.80 15.99
N PRO A 772 2.77 6.62 15.31
CA PRO A 772 2.62 8.05 15.62
C PRO A 772 2.16 8.29 17.07
N GLN A 773 2.38 9.50 17.58
CA GLN A 773 1.94 9.89 18.92
C GLN A 773 0.60 10.62 18.85
N VAL A 774 -0.28 10.39 19.84
CA VAL A 774 -1.61 11.03 19.90
C VAL A 774 -1.56 12.56 20.02
N THR A 775 -0.38 13.12 20.31
CA THR A 775 -0.06 14.55 20.33
C THR A 775 0.25 15.15 18.96
N ASP A 776 0.42 14.32 17.93
CA ASP A 776 0.84 14.74 16.58
C ASP A 776 -0.38 15.10 15.69
N LEU A 777 -1.59 14.84 16.18
CA LEU A 777 -2.86 15.17 15.54
C LEU A 777 -3.38 16.53 16.01
N ASP A 778 -4.12 17.21 15.14
CA ASP A 778 -4.82 18.45 15.49
C ASP A 778 -5.96 18.20 16.49
N ASP A 779 -6.12 19.12 17.42
CA ASP A 779 -7.34 19.27 18.23
C ASP A 779 -8.61 19.28 17.35
N GLN A 780 -9.63 18.52 17.77
CA GLN A 780 -10.96 18.56 17.15
C GLN A 780 -12.02 19.07 18.13
N LEU A 781 -13.13 19.56 17.57
CA LEU A 781 -14.41 19.68 18.28
C LEU A 781 -15.33 18.54 17.86
N ILE A 782 -16.05 17.97 18.80
CA ILE A 782 -17.17 17.07 18.55
C ILE A 782 -18.45 17.88 18.74
N VAL A 783 -19.35 17.84 17.77
CA VAL A 783 -20.75 18.23 17.98
C VAL A 783 -21.60 16.96 17.91
N GLY A 784 -22.16 16.59 19.04
CA GLY A 784 -22.96 15.39 19.23
C GLY A 784 -24.47 15.71 19.29
N THR A 785 -25.30 14.74 18.92
CA THR A 785 -26.74 14.80 19.16
C THR A 785 -27.36 13.41 19.28
N HIS A 786 -28.56 13.33 19.86
CA HIS A 786 -29.27 12.09 20.15
C HIS A 786 -30.65 12.02 19.46
N SER A 787 -31.02 10.82 19.04
CA SER A 787 -32.25 10.53 18.29
C SER A 787 -33.54 10.99 19.01
N PRO A 788 -34.59 11.43 18.29
CA PRO A 788 -34.83 11.23 16.85
C PRO A 788 -34.60 12.50 16.00
N VAL A 789 -33.35 12.69 15.54
CA VAL A 789 -32.93 13.81 14.69
C VAL A 789 -31.86 13.35 13.69
N ILE A 790 -31.69 14.09 12.60
CA ILE A 790 -30.50 14.08 11.75
C ILE A 790 -29.72 15.39 11.91
N LEU A 791 -28.40 15.25 12.08
CA LEU A 791 -27.45 16.36 12.12
C LEU A 791 -26.64 16.42 10.82
N GLY A 792 -26.46 17.62 10.31
CA GLY A 792 -25.51 17.95 9.26
C GLY A 792 -24.91 19.33 9.49
N VAL A 793 -23.81 19.64 8.82
CA VAL A 793 -23.09 20.90 9.00
C VAL A 793 -22.47 21.39 7.72
N TYR A 794 -22.46 22.71 7.53
CA TYR A 794 -21.75 23.40 6.45
C TYR A 794 -20.59 24.23 7.01
N ASP A 795 -19.45 24.21 6.32
CA ASP A 795 -18.38 25.18 6.58
C ASP A 795 -18.66 26.54 5.91
N GLN A 796 -17.74 27.49 6.08
CA GLN A 796 -17.80 28.82 5.45
C GLN A 796 -17.64 28.82 3.92
N PHE A 797 -17.28 27.70 3.30
CA PHE A 797 -17.09 27.54 1.86
C PHE A 797 -18.28 26.82 1.20
N GLY A 798 -19.17 26.22 2.00
CA GLY A 798 -20.34 25.48 1.53
C GLY A 798 -20.11 23.97 1.40
N ASN A 799 -18.97 23.44 1.86
CA ASN A 799 -18.76 22.00 1.96
C ASN A 799 -19.63 21.44 3.10
N PHE A 800 -20.12 20.21 2.97
CA PHE A 800 -21.09 19.61 3.89
C PHE A 800 -20.64 18.27 4.50
N THR A 801 -20.86 18.11 5.81
CA THR A 801 -20.61 16.85 6.53
C THR A 801 -21.85 16.42 7.32
N GLY A 802 -22.14 15.12 7.30
CA GLY A 802 -23.31 14.50 7.95
C GLY A 802 -24.26 13.84 6.95
N ILE A 803 -25.50 13.60 7.38
CA ILE A 803 -26.54 12.99 6.54
C ILE A 803 -27.29 14.10 5.80
N ASP A 804 -27.38 14.04 4.47
CA ASP A 804 -28.07 15.08 3.69
C ASP A 804 -29.56 15.16 4.09
N PRO A 805 -30.06 16.31 4.60
CA PRO A 805 -31.41 16.43 5.12
C PRO A 805 -32.50 16.45 4.02
N ASN A 806 -32.11 16.48 2.73
CA ASN A 806 -33.01 16.54 1.59
C ASN A 806 -33.28 15.18 0.93
N GLN A 807 -32.56 14.12 1.33
CA GLN A 807 -32.83 12.77 0.84
C GLN A 807 -34.06 12.15 1.50
N ASP A 808 -34.53 11.01 0.98
CA ASP A 808 -35.59 10.24 1.63
C ASP A 808 -35.07 9.59 2.92
N LEU A 809 -35.44 10.19 4.05
CA LEU A 809 -35.02 9.77 5.39
C LEU A 809 -35.69 8.46 5.86
N SER A 810 -36.59 7.89 5.04
CA SER A 810 -37.24 6.59 5.27
C SER A 810 -36.62 5.43 4.48
N ALA A 811 -35.63 5.70 3.63
CA ALA A 811 -34.98 4.67 2.81
C ALA A 811 -34.08 3.73 3.63
N ASP A 812 -34.01 2.45 3.22
CA ASP A 812 -33.13 1.44 3.83
C ASP A 812 -31.62 1.73 3.71
N VAL A 813 -31.24 2.75 2.95
CA VAL A 813 -29.86 3.18 2.68
C VAL A 813 -29.80 4.71 2.64
N LEU A 814 -29.39 5.34 3.75
CA LEU A 814 -29.18 6.80 3.83
C LEU A 814 -27.74 7.15 3.48
N SER A 815 -27.51 8.24 2.74
CA SER A 815 -26.17 8.74 2.37
C SER A 815 -25.59 9.73 3.37
N ILE A 816 -24.29 9.56 3.65
CA ILE A 816 -23.42 10.45 4.41
C ILE A 816 -22.50 11.19 3.42
N LYS A 817 -22.21 12.46 3.71
CA LYS A 817 -21.14 13.25 3.10
C LYS A 817 -20.13 13.65 4.17
N GLU A 818 -18.90 13.90 3.77
CA GLU A 818 -17.79 14.30 4.65
C GLU A 818 -16.92 15.36 3.96
N ASP A 819 -17.57 16.26 3.21
CA ASP A 819 -16.91 17.12 2.23
C ASP A 819 -16.11 18.24 2.89
N ILE A 820 -16.33 18.53 4.19
CA ILE A 820 -15.51 19.47 4.97
C ILE A 820 -14.13 18.85 5.24
N PRO A 821 -13.02 19.49 4.83
CA PRO A 821 -11.68 18.95 5.01
C PRO A 821 -11.35 18.63 6.47
N GLY A 822 -10.81 17.43 6.72
CA GLY A 822 -10.44 16.97 8.06
C GLY A 822 -11.61 16.65 9.00
N SER A 823 -12.86 16.76 8.55
CA SER A 823 -14.03 16.34 9.32
C SER A 823 -14.24 14.82 9.30
N VAL A 824 -14.97 14.29 10.28
CA VAL A 824 -15.40 12.88 10.34
C VAL A 824 -16.80 12.79 10.93
N PHE A 825 -17.66 11.94 10.37
CA PHE A 825 -19.00 11.65 10.90
C PHE A 825 -19.08 10.27 11.53
N SER A 826 -19.62 10.17 12.74
CA SER A 826 -19.99 8.90 13.36
C SER A 826 -21.51 8.81 13.54
N TYR A 827 -22.07 7.66 13.17
CA TYR A 827 -23.49 7.35 13.27
C TYR A 827 -23.72 6.08 14.07
N THR A 828 -24.65 6.16 15.01
CA THR A 828 -25.32 5.05 15.67
C THR A 828 -26.83 5.25 15.59
N SER A 829 -27.63 4.23 15.87
CA SER A 829 -29.10 4.33 15.88
C SER A 829 -29.64 5.41 16.84
N GLU A 830 -28.86 5.74 17.88
CA GLU A 830 -29.25 6.61 18.99
C GLU A 830 -28.44 7.91 19.12
N SER A 831 -27.31 8.03 18.43
CA SER A 831 -26.44 9.21 18.47
C SER A 831 -25.70 9.47 17.16
N GLN A 832 -25.46 10.74 16.88
CA GLN A 832 -24.69 11.24 15.74
C GLN A 832 -23.63 12.21 16.24
N ASN A 833 -22.39 12.06 15.76
CA ASN A 833 -21.25 12.87 16.20
C ASN A 833 -20.49 13.37 14.98
N ILE A 834 -20.33 14.69 14.85
CA ILE A 834 -19.52 15.31 13.81
C ILE A 834 -18.24 15.86 14.45
N PHE A 835 -17.09 15.32 14.04
CA PHE A 835 -15.75 15.78 14.40
C PHE A 835 -15.32 16.86 13.41
N LEU A 836 -14.82 17.99 13.90
CA LEU A 836 -14.47 19.18 13.12
C LEU A 836 -13.11 19.78 13.52
N PRO A 837 -12.34 20.33 12.57
CA PRO A 837 -11.17 21.16 12.86
C PRO A 837 -11.47 22.38 13.76
N LYS A 838 -10.49 22.79 14.58
CA LYS A 838 -10.64 23.91 15.53
C LYS A 838 -10.45 25.33 14.95
N ASP A 839 -10.33 25.47 13.64
CA ASP A 839 -10.05 26.74 12.95
C ASP A 839 -11.21 27.26 12.07
N GLY A 840 -12.41 26.69 12.21
CA GLY A 840 -13.59 27.03 11.41
C GLY A 840 -14.75 27.75 12.13
N ASN A 841 -15.71 28.20 11.30
CA ASN A 841 -17.06 28.57 11.70
C ASN A 841 -18.03 27.62 10.98
N TYR A 842 -18.93 26.99 11.72
CA TYR A 842 -19.68 25.83 11.25
C TYR A 842 -21.19 26.01 11.45
N ASN A 843 -21.94 25.96 10.36
CA ASN A 843 -23.39 26.19 10.32
C ASN A 843 -24.12 24.85 10.30
N PHE A 844 -24.65 24.45 11.45
CA PHE A 844 -25.37 23.20 11.62
C PHE A 844 -26.82 23.31 11.14
N ILE A 845 -27.28 22.23 10.52
CA ILE A 845 -28.70 21.95 10.28
C ILE A 845 -29.07 20.74 11.12
N TYR A 846 -30.12 20.92 11.92
CA TYR A 846 -30.76 19.94 12.76
C TYR A 846 -32.15 19.68 12.17
N LYS A 847 -32.53 18.42 11.95
CA LYS A 847 -33.85 18.06 11.38
C LYS A 847 -34.45 16.86 12.10
N GLY A 848 -35.59 17.05 12.75
CA GLY A 848 -36.29 15.98 13.47
C GLY A 848 -36.75 14.86 12.55
N THR A 849 -36.63 13.61 13.02
CA THR A 849 -37.07 12.39 12.30
C THR A 849 -38.20 11.65 13.02
N GLY A 850 -38.51 12.04 14.26
CA GLY A 850 -39.54 11.44 15.11
C GLY A 850 -40.03 12.43 16.16
N ASN A 851 -40.89 11.96 17.07
CA ASN A 851 -41.39 12.77 18.19
C ASN A 851 -40.63 12.42 19.48
N GLY A 852 -40.04 13.41 20.14
CA GLY A 852 -39.36 13.22 21.42
C GLY A 852 -38.56 14.46 21.85
N PRO A 853 -38.05 14.50 23.10
CA PRO A 853 -36.95 15.39 23.45
C PRO A 853 -35.65 14.89 22.81
N THR A 854 -34.71 15.79 22.55
CA THR A 854 -33.35 15.47 22.11
C THR A 854 -32.32 16.30 22.87
N THR A 855 -31.04 15.91 22.74
CA THR A 855 -29.90 16.63 23.29
C THR A 855 -28.95 17.01 22.16
N VAL A 856 -28.34 18.19 22.22
CA VAL A 856 -27.14 18.57 21.45
C VAL A 856 -25.99 18.81 22.44
N THR A 857 -24.79 18.33 22.12
CA THR A 857 -23.56 18.53 22.90
C THR A 857 -22.47 19.14 22.03
N ILE A 858 -21.59 19.94 22.64
CA ILE A 858 -20.33 20.38 22.04
C ILE A 858 -19.20 20.04 23.02
N GLU A 859 -18.20 19.32 22.53
CA GLU A 859 -17.09 18.78 23.32
C GLU A 859 -15.75 19.02 22.62
N ASN A 860 -14.69 19.23 23.39
CA ASN A 860 -13.31 19.21 22.89
C ASN A 860 -12.82 17.77 22.81
N PHE A 861 -12.15 17.40 21.71
CA PHE A 861 -11.43 16.12 21.57
C PHE A 861 -9.95 16.40 21.31
N ILE A 862 -9.11 16.08 22.30
CA ILE A 862 -7.69 16.47 22.37
C ILE A 862 -6.90 15.28 22.91
N ALA A 863 -5.89 14.80 22.18
CA ALA A 863 -5.00 13.71 22.61
C ALA A 863 -5.76 12.51 23.25
N ASP A 864 -6.68 11.91 22.47
CA ASP A 864 -7.59 10.83 22.87
C ASP A 864 -8.63 11.15 23.97
N THR A 865 -8.63 12.37 24.51
CA THR A 865 -9.48 12.77 25.64
C THR A 865 -10.64 13.65 25.17
N THR A 866 -11.87 13.24 25.48
CA THR A 866 -13.08 14.06 25.30
C THR A 866 -13.33 14.90 26.57
N THR A 867 -13.63 16.19 26.41
CA THR A 867 -14.02 17.08 27.51
C THR A 867 -15.23 17.94 27.12
N PRO A 868 -16.36 17.89 27.87
CA PRO A 868 -17.54 18.68 27.56
C PRO A 868 -17.27 20.19 27.62
N ILE A 869 -17.89 20.94 26.71
CA ILE A 869 -17.91 22.41 26.74
C ILE A 869 -19.31 22.88 27.14
N VAL A 870 -20.32 22.44 26.40
CA VAL A 870 -21.70 22.92 26.53
C VAL A 870 -22.69 21.87 26.03
N SER A 871 -23.89 21.86 26.61
CA SER A 871 -24.99 20.99 26.23
C SER A 871 -26.32 21.76 26.15
N TYR A 872 -27.26 21.21 25.41
CA TYR A 872 -28.61 21.73 25.20
C TYR A 872 -29.57 20.53 25.32
N THR A 873 -30.14 20.30 26.48
CA THR A 873 -31.05 19.18 26.76
C THR A 873 -32.52 19.53 26.54
N ASP A 874 -33.36 18.49 26.54
CA ASP A 874 -34.83 18.53 26.42
C ASP A 874 -35.38 19.35 25.21
N ILE A 875 -34.62 19.44 24.10
CA ILE A 875 -35.05 20.16 22.88
C ILE A 875 -36.30 19.47 22.30
N PRO A 876 -37.49 20.13 22.26
CA PRO A 876 -38.72 19.49 21.82
C PRO A 876 -38.71 19.24 20.31
N THR A 877 -38.77 17.97 19.89
CA THR A 877 -38.57 17.57 18.50
C THR A 877 -39.76 16.79 17.95
N THR A 878 -40.12 17.11 16.71
CA THR A 878 -41.11 16.41 15.87
C THR A 878 -40.54 16.21 14.46
N PRO A 879 -41.16 15.41 13.57
CA PRO A 879 -40.74 15.29 12.17
C PRO A 879 -40.80 16.60 11.35
N ASN A 880 -41.47 17.64 11.85
CA ASN A 880 -41.50 18.97 11.25
C ASN A 880 -40.41 19.91 11.77
N THR A 881 -39.80 19.58 12.91
CA THR A 881 -38.92 20.48 13.65
C THR A 881 -37.56 20.60 12.96
N VAL A 882 -37.16 21.83 12.68
CA VAL A 882 -35.86 22.19 12.11
C VAL A 882 -35.15 23.12 13.08
N ALA A 883 -33.85 22.98 13.25
CA ALA A 883 -33.05 23.97 13.97
C ALA A 883 -31.77 24.31 13.21
N THR A 884 -31.25 25.50 13.45
CA THR A 884 -29.97 25.95 12.88
C THR A 884 -29.14 26.65 13.94
N PHE A 885 -27.83 26.47 13.90
CA PHE A 885 -26.90 27.10 14.83
C PHE A 885 -25.51 27.22 14.22
N THR A 886 -24.78 28.28 14.59
CA THR A 886 -23.39 28.47 14.18
C THR A 886 -22.47 28.20 15.37
N VAL A 887 -21.63 27.16 15.27
CA VAL A 887 -20.54 26.92 16.21
C VAL A 887 -19.30 27.64 15.70
N GLN A 888 -18.73 28.52 16.52
CA GLN A 888 -17.45 29.18 16.25
C GLN A 888 -16.37 28.47 17.05
N SER A 889 -15.38 27.83 16.40
CA SER A 889 -14.40 26.99 17.11
C SER A 889 -13.54 27.71 18.15
N SER A 890 -13.46 29.05 18.08
CA SER A 890 -12.78 29.90 19.05
C SER A 890 -13.55 30.16 20.35
N THR A 891 -14.88 30.06 20.32
CA THR A 891 -15.78 30.29 21.47
C THR A 891 -17.07 29.45 21.35
N PRO A 892 -16.98 28.10 21.28
CA PRO A 892 -18.12 27.22 21.08
C PRO A 892 -19.19 27.33 22.17
N GLU A 893 -18.82 27.75 23.39
CA GLU A 893 -19.71 28.00 24.52
C GLU A 893 -20.76 29.11 24.28
N ASN A 894 -20.52 30.01 23.30
CA ASN A 894 -21.46 31.08 22.93
C ASN A 894 -22.50 30.65 21.88
N THR A 895 -22.60 29.36 21.57
CA THR A 895 -23.56 28.84 20.58
C THR A 895 -25.01 29.00 21.07
N VAL A 896 -25.92 29.38 20.16
CA VAL A 896 -27.37 29.48 20.42
C VAL A 896 -28.11 28.73 19.31
N ILE A 897 -29.11 27.92 19.68
CA ILE A 897 -29.87 27.10 18.73
C ILE A 897 -31.16 27.81 18.36
N ALA A 898 -31.30 28.21 17.09
CA ALA A 898 -32.54 28.78 16.55
C ALA A 898 -33.46 27.66 16.09
N LEU A 899 -34.64 27.54 16.70
CA LEU A 899 -35.61 26.47 16.51
C LEU A 899 -36.83 26.96 15.70
N ASP A 900 -37.06 26.35 14.54
CA ASP A 900 -38.35 26.32 13.84
C ASP A 900 -39.08 25.05 14.30
N ALA A 901 -40.11 25.21 15.12
CA ALA A 901 -40.81 24.07 15.71
C ALA A 901 -41.86 23.48 14.76
N ASN A 902 -42.26 24.23 13.72
CA ASN A 902 -43.46 23.96 12.92
C ASN A 902 -43.17 23.58 11.45
N GLY A 903 -42.02 24.00 10.93
CA GLY A 903 -41.48 23.70 9.59
C GLY A 903 -41.79 24.74 8.51
N ASP A 904 -42.16 25.98 8.87
CA ASP A 904 -42.49 27.05 7.91
C ASP A 904 -41.29 27.89 7.44
N GLY A 905 -40.10 27.66 8.02
CA GLY A 905 -38.87 28.39 7.71
C GLY A 905 -38.65 29.66 8.55
N VAL A 906 -39.46 29.88 9.59
CA VAL A 906 -39.29 30.98 10.55
C VAL A 906 -38.88 30.43 11.92
N THR A 907 -37.91 31.07 12.59
CA THR A 907 -37.53 30.73 13.96
C THR A 907 -38.68 31.04 14.93
N ASP A 908 -39.28 30.00 15.51
CA ASP A 908 -40.28 30.09 16.58
C ASP A 908 -39.65 30.48 17.93
N SER A 909 -38.47 29.92 18.24
CA SER A 909 -37.78 30.15 19.53
C SER A 909 -36.27 29.93 19.46
N THR A 910 -35.56 30.26 20.54
CA THR A 910 -34.11 30.02 20.68
C THR A 910 -33.81 29.24 21.94
N ILE A 911 -32.99 28.19 21.83
CA ILE A 911 -32.52 27.38 22.96
C ILE A 911 -31.11 27.85 23.35
N SER A 912 -30.99 28.29 24.61
CA SER A 912 -29.73 28.59 25.28
C SER A 912 -29.17 27.34 25.96
N ALA A 913 -27.89 27.38 26.33
CA ALA A 913 -27.20 26.26 26.96
C ALA A 913 -27.79 25.85 28.31
N ASP A 914 -27.66 24.56 28.66
CA ASP A 914 -27.98 24.04 29.98
C ASP A 914 -27.18 24.78 31.06
N ASN A 915 -27.84 25.13 32.17
CA ASN A 915 -27.27 25.91 33.28
C ASN A 915 -26.88 27.37 32.96
N THR A 916 -27.27 27.92 31.80
CA THR A 916 -27.22 29.38 31.58
C THR A 916 -28.06 30.12 32.64
N GLU A 917 -27.52 31.16 33.28
CA GLU A 917 -28.32 32.01 34.17
C GLU A 917 -29.34 32.83 33.35
N LEU A 918 -30.59 32.37 33.36
CA LEU A 918 -31.72 33.02 32.68
C LEU A 918 -31.88 34.47 33.13
N SER A 919 -31.99 35.39 32.17
CA SER A 919 -32.17 36.81 32.48
C SER A 919 -33.50 37.07 33.18
N LEU A 920 -33.58 38.22 33.86
CA LEU A 920 -34.81 38.67 34.51
C LEU A 920 -36.02 38.70 33.54
N ASN A 921 -35.79 39.01 32.26
CA ASN A 921 -36.84 39.10 31.26
C ASN A 921 -37.35 37.71 30.86
N GLU A 922 -36.44 36.75 30.62
CA GLU A 922 -36.78 35.36 30.28
C GLU A 922 -37.51 34.67 31.44
N LEU A 923 -37.03 34.83 32.67
CA LEU A 923 -37.71 34.33 33.87
C LEU A 923 -39.15 34.91 34.02
N ILE A 924 -39.35 36.16 33.60
CA ILE A 924 -40.66 36.83 33.60
C ILE A 924 -41.55 36.36 32.42
N ILE A 925 -40.98 35.87 31.33
CA ILE A 925 -41.71 35.20 30.23
C ILE A 925 -42.12 33.79 30.67
N LEU A 926 -41.15 32.97 31.09
CA LEU A 926 -41.36 31.60 31.54
C LEU A 926 -42.40 31.48 32.65
N ILE A 927 -42.42 32.40 33.62
CA ILE A 927 -43.46 32.37 34.67
C ILE A 927 -44.85 32.76 34.14
N LYS A 928 -44.97 33.62 33.12
CA LYS A 928 -46.26 33.90 32.46
C LYS A 928 -46.74 32.68 31.69
N GLU A 929 -45.86 32.04 30.92
CA GLU A 929 -46.15 30.84 30.14
C GLU A 929 -46.52 29.66 31.03
N LYS A 930 -45.77 29.43 32.11
CA LYS A 930 -46.14 28.44 33.13
C LYS A 930 -47.48 28.77 33.76
N ILE A 931 -47.83 30.04 34.02
CA ILE A 931 -49.18 30.43 34.46
C ILE A 931 -50.24 30.16 33.38
N TYR A 932 -49.93 30.38 32.10
CA TYR A 932 -50.85 30.13 30.99
C TYR A 932 -51.15 28.63 30.80
N THR A 933 -50.18 27.74 30.99
CA THR A 933 -50.37 26.28 30.84
C THR A 933 -51.10 25.61 32.01
N LEU A 934 -51.18 26.24 33.19
CA LEU A 934 -51.85 25.66 34.37
C LEU A 934 -53.30 25.21 34.11
N ALA A 935 -53.65 24.01 34.58
CA ALA A 935 -55.00 23.45 34.57
C ALA A 935 -55.90 24.04 35.68
N ILE A 936 -55.97 25.37 35.78
CA ILE A 936 -56.70 26.11 36.83
C ILE A 936 -57.75 27.06 36.26
N LYS A 937 -58.75 27.41 37.07
CA LYS A 937 -59.84 28.33 36.70
C LYS A 937 -59.29 29.69 36.23
N ASP A 938 -59.82 30.23 35.14
CA ASP A 938 -59.30 31.44 34.47
C ASP A 938 -59.22 32.66 35.39
N LYS A 939 -60.20 32.82 36.28
CA LYS A 939 -60.24 33.91 37.27
C LYS A 939 -59.09 33.83 38.30
N LEU A 940 -58.42 32.68 38.44
CA LEU A 940 -57.18 32.52 39.21
C LEU A 940 -55.95 32.76 38.32
N LYS A 941 -55.92 32.20 37.11
CA LYS A 941 -54.87 32.42 36.08
C LYS A 941 -54.65 33.92 35.81
N GLN A 942 -55.72 34.65 35.51
CA GLN A 942 -55.75 36.12 35.33
C GLN A 942 -55.36 36.91 36.58
N ASN A 943 -55.51 36.34 37.78
CA ASN A 943 -55.06 36.99 39.02
C ASN A 943 -53.54 36.89 39.16
N LEU A 944 -52.97 35.69 38.93
CA LEU A 944 -51.52 35.46 38.94
C LEU A 944 -50.82 36.32 37.88
N LEU A 945 -51.30 36.36 36.63
CA LEU A 945 -50.77 37.24 35.58
C LEU A 945 -50.80 38.72 36.00
N LYS A 946 -51.89 39.19 36.63
CA LYS A 946 -51.98 40.55 37.17
C LYS A 946 -51.02 40.81 38.34
N GLN A 947 -50.61 39.79 39.08
CA GLN A 947 -49.58 39.91 40.11
C GLN A 947 -48.16 40.01 39.49
N ILE A 948 -47.88 39.30 38.38
CA ILE A 948 -46.64 39.43 37.60
C ILE A 948 -46.54 40.82 36.94
N LEU A 949 -47.59 41.30 36.27
CA LEU A 949 -47.63 42.67 35.69
C LEU A 949 -47.39 43.78 36.73
N ASN A 950 -47.72 43.54 38.00
CA ASN A 950 -47.47 44.45 39.12
C ASN A 950 -46.07 44.26 39.76
N LEU A 951 -45.36 43.19 39.42
CA LEU A 951 -43.93 43.00 39.69
C LEU A 951 -43.11 43.71 38.60
N GLU A 952 -43.39 43.44 37.32
CA GLU A 952 -42.79 44.10 36.14
C GLU A 952 -42.82 45.63 36.28
N LYS A 953 -44.01 46.20 36.53
CA LYS A 953 -44.14 47.65 36.72
C LYS A 953 -43.29 48.20 37.89
N LYS A 954 -42.92 47.40 38.89
CA LYS A 954 -42.01 47.82 39.97
C LYS A 954 -40.54 47.66 39.58
N ILE A 955 -40.23 46.67 38.75
CA ILE A 955 -38.92 46.45 38.14
C ILE A 955 -38.57 47.67 37.28
N ASP A 956 -39.46 48.11 36.39
CA ASP A 956 -39.25 49.31 35.56
C ASP A 956 -39.08 50.58 36.39
N ASN A 957 -39.94 50.77 37.41
CA ASN A 957 -39.85 51.89 38.34
C ASN A 957 -38.57 51.87 39.19
N LYS A 958 -37.90 50.71 39.32
CA LYS A 958 -36.58 50.56 39.95
C LYS A 958 -35.46 50.87 38.96
N LYS A 959 -35.47 50.30 37.75
CA LYS A 959 -34.55 50.60 36.63
C LYS A 959 -34.48 52.11 36.36
N GLN A 960 -35.62 52.74 36.05
CA GLN A 960 -35.71 54.19 35.85
C GLN A 960 -35.26 55.04 37.05
N LYS A 961 -35.30 54.50 38.26
CA LYS A 961 -34.84 55.18 39.47
C LYS A 961 -33.34 55.04 39.68
N ASN A 962 -32.73 53.93 39.25
CA ASN A 962 -31.27 53.76 39.22
C ASN A 962 -30.63 54.79 38.28
N VAL A 963 -31.07 54.86 37.01
CA VAL A 963 -30.68 55.90 36.03
C VAL A 963 -30.79 57.29 36.64
N LYS A 964 -31.94 57.63 37.25
CA LYS A 964 -32.16 58.95 37.88
C LYS A 964 -31.31 59.18 39.13
N ILE A 965 -30.68 58.18 39.74
CA ILE A 965 -29.73 58.34 40.85
C ILE A 965 -28.30 58.53 40.33
N LEU A 966 -27.90 57.77 39.30
CA LEU A 966 -26.55 57.78 38.70
C LEU A 966 -26.23 59.12 38.02
N ALA A 967 -27.04 59.54 37.05
CA ALA A 967 -26.97 60.88 36.46
C ALA A 967 -27.02 62.03 37.51
N ASN A 968 -27.68 61.83 38.66
CA ASN A 968 -27.68 62.80 39.77
C ASN A 968 -26.44 62.71 40.69
N LEU A 969 -25.75 61.58 40.73
CA LEU A 969 -24.44 61.42 41.39
C LEU A 969 -23.36 62.09 40.54
N GLN A 970 -23.27 61.74 39.27
CA GLN A 970 -22.26 62.25 38.32
C GLN A 970 -22.35 63.78 38.20
N LYS A 971 -23.55 64.31 37.91
CA LYS A 971 -23.84 65.77 37.90
C LYS A 971 -23.55 66.47 39.23
N LYS A 972 -23.51 65.75 40.36
CA LYS A 972 -23.14 66.30 41.66
C LYS A 972 -21.63 66.29 41.89
N ILE A 973 -20.92 65.26 41.42
CA ILE A 973 -19.47 65.12 41.45
C ILE A 973 -18.80 66.20 40.59
N SER A 974 -19.15 66.33 39.31
CA SER A 974 -18.62 67.39 38.43
C SER A 974 -18.93 68.80 38.99
N LYS A 975 -20.08 68.97 39.66
CA LYS A 975 -20.46 70.22 40.35
C LYS A 975 -19.70 70.48 41.65
N GLN A 976 -19.02 69.49 42.23
CA GLN A 976 -18.09 69.68 43.35
C GLN A 976 -16.66 69.88 42.85
N GLU A 977 -16.27 69.19 41.78
CA GLU A 977 -15.00 69.40 41.07
C GLU A 977 -14.87 70.85 40.57
N MET A 978 -15.86 71.36 39.82
CA MET A 978 -15.97 72.78 39.41
C MET A 978 -16.01 73.79 40.58
N LYS A 979 -16.02 73.33 41.84
CA LYS A 979 -15.96 74.16 43.05
C LYS A 979 -14.69 73.92 43.88
N GLY A 980 -13.71 73.18 43.36
CA GLY A 980 -12.48 72.82 44.06
C GLY A 980 -12.71 71.94 45.30
N LYS A 981 -13.82 71.17 45.34
CA LYS A 981 -14.22 70.36 46.50
C LYS A 981 -14.00 68.85 46.32
N ILE A 982 -13.68 68.43 45.10
CA ILE A 982 -13.11 67.13 44.72
C ILE A 982 -12.02 67.52 43.71
N ASN A 983 -10.85 66.86 43.72
CA ASN A 983 -9.83 67.11 42.70
C ASN A 983 -10.18 66.32 41.41
N THR A 984 -9.62 66.71 40.27
CA THR A 984 -9.96 66.11 38.98
C THR A 984 -9.64 64.62 38.90
N ALA A 985 -8.53 64.14 39.49
CA ALA A 985 -8.20 62.70 39.48
C ALA A 985 -9.27 61.87 40.23
N ASP A 986 -9.64 62.30 41.44
CA ASP A 986 -10.73 61.69 42.21
C ASP A 986 -12.09 61.80 41.49
N ALA A 987 -12.33 62.88 40.74
CA ALA A 987 -13.57 63.09 39.99
C ALA A 987 -13.66 62.18 38.75
N THR A 988 -12.55 62.00 38.01
CA THR A 988 -12.47 61.09 36.85
C THR A 988 -12.63 59.63 37.29
N GLU A 989 -11.95 59.19 38.35
CA GLU A 989 -12.07 57.81 38.84
C GLU A 989 -13.50 57.49 39.30
N LEU A 990 -14.17 58.45 39.95
CA LEU A 990 -15.59 58.35 40.29
C LEU A 990 -16.53 58.43 39.08
N ALA A 991 -16.13 59.11 38.00
CA ALA A 991 -16.90 59.14 36.76
C ALA A 991 -16.85 57.77 36.07
N ASN A 992 -15.65 57.19 35.90
CA ASN A 992 -15.48 55.86 35.29
C ASN A 992 -16.31 54.78 36.02
N LEU A 993 -16.29 54.77 37.36
CA LEU A 993 -17.10 53.86 38.18
C LEU A 993 -18.61 54.11 38.06
N LEU A 994 -19.04 55.34 37.72
CA LEU A 994 -20.44 55.67 37.47
C LEU A 994 -20.87 55.35 36.03
N ASP A 995 -19.99 55.49 35.04
CA ASP A 995 -20.27 55.15 33.65
C ASP A 995 -20.47 53.63 33.49
N ILE A 996 -19.67 52.82 34.21
CA ILE A 996 -19.86 51.36 34.31
C ILE A 996 -21.21 51.00 34.97
N LEU A 997 -21.67 51.79 35.94
CA LEU A 997 -22.99 51.59 36.55
C LEU A 997 -24.14 52.16 35.72
N GLU A 998 -23.88 53.13 34.84
CA GLU A 998 -24.89 53.75 33.98
C GLU A 998 -25.15 52.93 32.71
N SER A 999 -24.15 52.21 32.18
CA SER A 999 -24.38 51.16 31.18
C SER A 999 -25.19 49.98 31.74
N GLN A 1000 -25.03 49.66 33.03
CA GLN A 1000 -25.86 48.68 33.77
C GLN A 1000 -27.21 49.25 34.25
N ALA A 1001 -27.53 50.53 34.03
CA ALA A 1001 -28.69 51.15 34.68
C ALA A 1001 -30.05 50.73 34.10
N GLU A 1002 -30.06 50.08 32.94
CA GLU A 1002 -31.23 49.39 32.41
C GLU A 1002 -31.47 48.03 33.11
N ASP A 1003 -30.56 47.56 33.97
CA ASP A 1003 -30.76 46.38 34.81
C ASP A 1003 -31.24 46.71 36.23
N ILE A 1004 -31.79 45.67 36.88
CA ILE A 1004 -32.32 45.78 38.24
C ILE A 1004 -31.25 45.57 39.32
N SER A 1005 -30.26 44.74 38.98
CA SER A 1005 -29.06 44.50 39.75
C SER A 1005 -27.94 45.32 39.11
N LEU A 1006 -27.29 46.14 39.92
CA LEU A 1006 -26.06 46.82 39.57
C LEU A 1006 -24.92 46.08 40.26
N ASP A 1007 -23.76 46.04 39.62
CA ASP A 1007 -22.60 45.29 40.11
C ASP A 1007 -22.25 45.66 41.57
N SER A 1008 -22.17 44.64 42.43
CA SER A 1008 -21.96 44.80 43.87
C SER A 1008 -20.50 45.10 44.23
N GLY A 1009 -19.55 44.71 43.38
CA GLY A 1009 -18.14 45.10 43.43
C GLY A 1009 -17.98 46.56 43.07
N ILE A 1010 -18.46 46.99 41.90
CA ILE A 1010 -18.38 48.39 41.44
C ILE A 1010 -19.14 49.34 42.39
N LEU A 1011 -20.29 48.92 42.93
CA LEU A 1011 -20.98 49.67 44.00
C LEU A 1011 -20.18 49.73 45.32
N THR A 1012 -19.32 48.75 45.60
CA THR A 1012 -18.43 48.73 46.76
C THR A 1012 -17.21 49.61 46.52
N ASP A 1013 -16.57 49.53 45.36
CA ASP A 1013 -15.44 50.38 44.96
C ASP A 1013 -15.86 51.86 44.92
N LEU A 1014 -17.04 52.16 44.37
CA LEU A 1014 -17.62 53.50 44.41
C LEU A 1014 -17.81 54.01 45.85
N LYS A 1015 -18.23 53.16 46.80
CA LYS A 1015 -18.30 53.53 48.23
C LYS A 1015 -16.91 53.73 48.83
N VAL A 1016 -15.97 52.83 48.58
CA VAL A 1016 -14.59 52.89 49.12
C VAL A 1016 -13.89 54.15 48.61
N LYS A 1017 -14.02 54.47 47.31
CA LYS A 1017 -13.50 55.72 46.73
C LYS A 1017 -14.15 56.95 47.35
N ILE A 1018 -15.49 56.99 47.48
CA ILE A 1018 -16.18 58.09 48.18
C ILE A 1018 -15.73 58.20 49.65
N GLN A 1019 -15.42 57.08 50.31
CA GLN A 1019 -14.91 57.04 51.69
C GLN A 1019 -13.47 57.54 51.82
N SER A 1020 -12.58 57.30 50.84
CA SER A 1020 -11.19 57.76 50.86
C SER A 1020 -11.03 59.25 50.56
N LEU A 1021 -11.95 59.87 49.80
CA LEU A 1021 -11.93 61.30 49.45
C LEU A 1021 -11.64 62.24 50.64
N ASN A 1022 -10.68 63.14 50.51
CA ASN A 1022 -10.39 64.17 51.52
C ASN A 1022 -11.38 65.36 51.42
N ILE A 1023 -12.63 65.13 51.80
CA ILE A 1023 -13.75 66.08 51.65
C ILE A 1023 -14.58 66.23 52.93
N LYS A 1024 -15.30 67.36 53.03
CA LYS A 1024 -16.18 67.65 54.19
C LYS A 1024 -17.20 66.51 54.41
N GLN A 1025 -17.28 66.01 55.64
CA GLN A 1025 -18.08 64.82 55.99
C GLN A 1025 -19.55 64.89 55.53
N ASN A 1026 -20.19 66.07 55.61
CA ASN A 1026 -21.58 66.24 55.17
C ASN A 1026 -21.78 66.02 53.65
N LEU A 1027 -20.74 66.23 52.83
CA LEU A 1027 -20.76 65.90 51.40
C LEU A 1027 -20.53 64.40 51.18
N LYS A 1028 -19.52 63.82 51.86
CA LYS A 1028 -19.23 62.38 51.85
C LYS A 1028 -20.48 61.56 52.22
N ASN A 1029 -21.17 61.96 53.29
CA ASN A 1029 -22.41 61.34 53.76
C ASN A 1029 -23.58 61.46 52.75
N ASP A 1030 -23.71 62.56 52.00
CA ASP A 1030 -24.75 62.69 50.95
C ASP A 1030 -24.44 61.81 49.73
N LEU A 1031 -23.17 61.71 49.31
CA LEU A 1031 -22.77 60.84 48.20
C LEU A 1031 -22.99 59.36 48.57
N LEU A 1032 -22.49 58.90 49.73
CA LEU A 1032 -22.75 57.53 50.23
C LEU A 1032 -24.24 57.24 50.39
N LYS A 1033 -25.03 58.21 50.87
CA LYS A 1033 -26.49 58.07 50.99
C LYS A 1033 -27.20 57.90 49.64
N ARG A 1034 -26.63 58.40 48.52
CA ARG A 1034 -27.17 58.21 47.16
C ARG A 1034 -26.80 56.84 46.60
N VAL A 1035 -25.55 56.41 46.74
CA VAL A 1035 -25.13 55.05 46.37
C VAL A 1035 -25.97 54.02 47.14
N GLY A 1036 -26.17 54.23 48.44
CA GLY A 1036 -27.09 53.44 49.28
C GLY A 1036 -28.59 53.58 48.95
N MET A 1037 -28.99 54.24 47.85
CA MET A 1037 -30.34 54.11 47.26
C MET A 1037 -30.38 53.16 46.06
N LEU A 1038 -29.25 52.93 45.38
CA LEU A 1038 -29.10 51.96 44.30
C LEU A 1038 -29.30 50.53 44.82
N GLU A 1039 -28.86 50.26 46.05
CA GLU A 1039 -28.99 48.94 46.70
C GLU A 1039 -30.41 48.61 47.20
N LYS A 1040 -31.35 49.56 47.20
CA LYS A 1040 -32.66 49.38 47.85
C LYS A 1040 -33.64 48.57 47.00
N LYS A 1041 -33.56 47.24 47.11
CA LYS A 1041 -34.44 46.26 46.45
C LYS A 1041 -35.62 45.76 47.31
N GLN A 1042 -35.69 46.09 48.61
CA GLN A 1042 -36.66 45.59 49.60
C GLN A 1042 -38.16 45.55 49.19
N GLN A 1043 -38.64 46.49 48.36
CA GLN A 1043 -40.05 46.50 47.90
C GLN A 1043 -40.35 45.41 46.86
N LEU A 1044 -39.35 44.95 46.12
CA LEU A 1044 -39.45 43.88 45.12
C LEU A 1044 -39.45 42.51 45.82
N VAL A 1045 -38.48 42.26 46.69
CA VAL A 1045 -38.41 41.07 47.57
C VAL A 1045 -39.72 40.90 48.37
N LYS A 1046 -40.28 41.99 48.92
CA LYS A 1046 -41.59 41.95 49.59
C LYS A 1046 -42.76 41.67 48.63
N THR A 1047 -42.65 42.03 47.36
CA THR A 1047 -43.66 41.70 46.33
C THR A 1047 -43.59 40.22 45.94
N LEU A 1048 -42.37 39.70 45.70
CA LEU A 1048 -42.10 38.28 45.44
C LEU A 1048 -42.56 37.39 46.59
N SER A 1049 -42.10 37.64 47.82
CA SER A 1049 -42.49 36.86 49.00
C SER A 1049 -44.01 36.83 49.23
N ASN A 1050 -44.72 37.91 48.90
CA ASN A 1050 -46.19 37.95 48.96
C ASN A 1050 -46.86 37.14 47.84
N LEU A 1051 -46.23 37.01 46.67
CA LEU A 1051 -46.72 36.19 45.55
C LEU A 1051 -46.47 34.70 45.81
N SER A 1052 -45.29 34.29 46.26
CA SER A 1052 -45.01 32.90 46.64
C SER A 1052 -45.96 32.44 47.77
N LYS A 1053 -46.15 33.27 48.81
CA LYS A 1053 -47.15 33.02 49.87
C LYS A 1053 -48.60 33.03 49.36
N SER A 1054 -48.89 33.73 48.27
CA SER A 1054 -50.20 33.67 47.61
C SER A 1054 -50.39 32.33 46.92
N ILE A 1055 -49.36 31.79 46.25
CA ILE A 1055 -49.36 30.51 45.51
C ILE A 1055 -49.45 29.31 46.46
N VAL A 1056 -48.59 29.21 47.48
CA VAL A 1056 -48.67 28.16 48.52
C VAL A 1056 -50.09 28.07 49.10
N LYS A 1057 -50.68 29.23 49.45
CA LYS A 1057 -52.05 29.33 49.98
C LYS A 1057 -53.18 28.95 48.98
N LYS A 1058 -52.84 28.60 47.74
CA LYS A 1058 -53.75 27.96 46.76
C LYS A 1058 -53.50 26.46 46.64
N ALA A 1059 -52.24 26.02 46.72
CA ALA A 1059 -51.83 24.62 46.82
C ALA A 1059 -52.47 23.96 48.06
N ASP A 1060 -52.31 24.59 49.25
CA ASP A 1060 -52.96 24.27 50.54
C ASP A 1060 -54.50 24.09 50.49
N LYS A 1061 -55.13 24.46 49.37
CA LYS A 1061 -56.58 24.51 49.17
C LYS A 1061 -57.04 23.75 47.91
N GLY A 1062 -56.16 22.97 47.28
CA GLY A 1062 -56.44 22.21 46.05
C GLY A 1062 -56.85 23.09 44.86
N LYS A 1063 -56.23 24.27 44.71
CA LYS A 1063 -56.57 25.24 43.64
C LYS A 1063 -55.47 25.47 42.61
N ILE A 1064 -54.29 24.90 42.87
CA ILE A 1064 -53.14 24.68 42.00
C ILE A 1064 -52.62 23.29 42.44
N ALA A 1065 -52.11 22.45 41.52
CA ALA A 1065 -51.46 21.21 41.92
C ALA A 1065 -50.13 21.50 42.63
N ASP A 1066 -49.67 20.62 43.52
CA ASP A 1066 -48.47 20.91 44.33
C ASP A 1066 -47.20 21.00 43.47
N SER A 1067 -47.09 20.18 42.42
CA SER A 1067 -46.01 20.27 41.41
C SER A 1067 -46.04 21.59 40.61
N ASP A 1068 -47.22 22.02 40.17
CA ASP A 1068 -47.41 23.32 39.51
C ASP A 1068 -47.10 24.49 40.44
N ALA A 1069 -47.47 24.38 41.72
CA ALA A 1069 -47.19 25.40 42.72
C ALA A 1069 -45.69 25.48 43.02
N GLN A 1070 -45.00 24.34 43.12
CA GLN A 1070 -43.55 24.27 43.30
C GLN A 1070 -42.81 24.91 42.12
N ALA A 1071 -43.12 24.51 40.87
CA ALA A 1071 -42.49 25.10 39.68
C ALA A 1071 -42.65 26.63 39.60
N LEU A 1072 -43.81 27.18 40.01
CA LEU A 1072 -43.98 28.64 40.11
C LEU A 1072 -43.18 29.28 41.26
N ILE A 1073 -42.99 28.57 42.37
CA ILE A 1073 -42.18 29.03 43.51
C ILE A 1073 -40.69 29.03 43.13
N ASP A 1074 -40.23 28.03 42.37
CA ASP A 1074 -38.85 27.91 41.91
C ASP A 1074 -38.50 29.03 40.91
N LEU A 1075 -39.37 29.28 39.92
CA LEU A 1075 -39.25 30.44 39.03
C LEU A 1075 -39.26 31.78 39.82
N LEU A 1076 -40.11 31.92 40.85
CA LEU A 1076 -40.09 33.11 41.72
C LEU A 1076 -38.82 33.20 42.58
N SER A 1077 -38.18 32.08 42.90
CA SER A 1077 -36.91 32.01 43.62
C SER A 1077 -35.75 32.44 42.71
N GLN A 1078 -35.72 31.97 41.46
CA GLN A 1078 -34.77 32.43 40.44
C GLN A 1078 -34.93 33.94 40.16
N ILE A 1079 -36.17 34.44 39.99
CA ILE A 1079 -36.44 35.89 39.89
C ILE A 1079 -35.97 36.64 41.16
N GLN A 1080 -35.99 36.02 42.33
CA GLN A 1080 -35.45 36.63 43.56
C GLN A 1080 -33.91 36.55 43.65
N GLY A 1081 -33.25 35.59 42.99
CA GLY A 1081 -31.80 35.55 42.85
C GLY A 1081 -31.27 36.70 42.00
N VAL A 1082 -31.97 37.01 40.90
CA VAL A 1082 -31.63 38.12 39.99
C VAL A 1082 -32.02 39.51 40.56
N ILE A 1083 -32.88 39.58 41.60
CA ILE A 1083 -33.29 40.83 42.30
C ILE A 1083 -32.69 40.93 43.71
#